data_AF-A0A7C3HYR3-F1
#
_entry.id   AF-A0A7C3HYR3-F1
#
_cell.length_a   1.000
_cell.length_b   1.000
_cell.length_c   1.000
_cell.angle_alpha   90.00
_cell.angle_beta   90.00
_cell.angle_gamma   90.00
#
_symmetry.space_group_name_H-M   'P 1'
#
loop_
_entity.id
_entity.type
_entity.pdbx_description
1 polymer ?
#
loop_
_entity_poly.entity_id
_entity_poly.type
_entity_poly.pdbx_seq_one_letter_code
_entity_poly.pdbx_strand_id
1 'polypeptide(L)'
;MQWRVLSLTALLALAGPGRAANPAPLRFEGFDPAGRPLLSQANESNLVARLEVSTDLVQWSEIARLHGAFNRFPDLAAADAAARFYRTRLSLRTAADDWKNHAVYPDDPLLSPEPGWDRFEPRWLKFAILLAEPDRVIFQDSSKYPFHYDFAVARLGPFQGMTREAFDAVSLWRAGQQVVLGAVLFAPGELREAAIQIVGLDPYPPEQVAGWFERVAAVLEAPPDVRMFYFPTYEQQPVAETHREFFEQRGIAVGSAARWVSADECYAPGWALGRLVWLPTAELDAAYADGRLRPADILMLDAVPAEIPPVAGVIALAPATPNSHVAILARSFGIPFAYLAAEAQHERLQSWHGQEVVLRVEEDFWGCHVKAVNLHGQLTAEQRAELLAWKQPPPLNLPAREPFGHISVSAEGLRPADIRFVGGKAANFGLLRRAIPTNSPSPALAFTFDLWDAFLDQTLPGGQTLRATVAGKLAGFAWPPDMARLRAALAEIRDLFRDAANFSPAQQQAILEVLGRAGFTPDRNIRFRSSTNVEDSEQFSGAGLYDSYSGCLADDLNSDNAGPSVCDPTENRERGVFRALRRVYASFYNENAYLERLRHGVDEAKVGMAVLVHHSTPDPLELANGVATVEVNKTQPGQRWVTMRLVTQAGAVSVANPEPNAMPELVVAELWNSQSAWLRFERVSSLVPLGARVLEWEREYLELARLLDLATKGFEAEFPDKREFTLDFEYKKVAPEGALRVKQIRLVPRPPTPDKVVPWLLNETNRWVVFQGELGEVFANHRLKSAWQFQTANLRLVSSNLVATPLRHIAATLLAGLDLTNRAGDLASLPGYTSSRDVDGWVDRWHWGEGDTRQQFALHTSLPVEFAPGRSPLVFLSDGRVSLTVTHARPQLKLDWSGPTNTLTDTVTLALMEAVSPRSLRQSRTIAAGGITIETTFYWPPNPSGPVAGYTAPVQGWVETRILGLASQPVTLRGEYSQTYHPGHHNFYEEFIFDPHLEPGLAPALLTELRARNIRGLLATRGNGDTILIWGLDDTLRKP
;
A
#
# COMPACT_ATOMS: atom_id res chain seq x y z
N MET A 1 39.67 -18.50 32.66
CA MET A 1 40.62 -18.82 31.56
C MET A 1 41.37 -17.54 31.19
N GLN A 2 42.69 -17.49 31.37
CA GLN A 2 43.51 -16.38 30.87
C GLN A 2 43.87 -16.67 29.41
N TRP A 3 43.28 -15.94 28.47
CA TRP A 3 43.59 -16.05 27.04
C TRP A 3 44.88 -15.28 26.73
N ARG A 4 45.89 -15.96 26.18
CA ARG A 4 47.13 -15.33 25.68
C ARG A 4 47.06 -15.25 24.16
N VAL A 5 47.09 -14.03 23.61
CA VAL A 5 47.16 -13.80 22.15
C VAL A 5 48.62 -13.89 21.71
N LEU A 6 48.94 -14.88 20.86
CA LEU A 6 50.22 -15.02 20.17
C LEU A 6 49.96 -14.88 18.67
N SER A 7 50.28 -13.72 18.10
CA SER A 7 50.22 -13.49 16.66
C SER A 7 51.52 -13.96 16.01
N LEU A 8 51.48 -15.03 15.20
CA LEU A 8 52.60 -15.48 14.39
C LEU A 8 52.23 -15.40 12.91
N THR A 9 52.87 -14.49 12.17
CA THR A 9 52.67 -14.35 10.72
C THR A 9 53.71 -15.21 10.00
N ALA A 10 53.28 -16.30 9.36
CA ALA A 10 54.16 -17.12 8.51
C ALA A 10 53.76 -16.94 7.03
N LEU A 11 54.70 -16.44 6.22
CA LEU A 11 54.55 -16.19 4.79
C LEU A 11 55.06 -17.39 3.99
N LEU A 12 54.22 -18.01 3.17
CA LEU A 12 54.69 -18.86 2.06
C LEU A 12 54.33 -18.15 0.76
N ALA A 13 55.28 -17.34 0.28
CA ALA A 13 55.17 -16.68 -1.02
C ALA A 13 55.69 -17.63 -2.12
N LEU A 14 54.78 -18.16 -2.93
CA LEU A 14 55.12 -18.60 -4.28
C LEU A 14 54.94 -17.38 -5.21
N ALA A 15 56.06 -16.81 -5.62
CA ALA A 15 56.11 -15.56 -6.39
C ALA A 15 55.56 -15.71 -7.81
N GLY A 16 54.56 -14.91 -8.15
CA GLY A 16 54.19 -14.51 -9.51
C GLY A 16 54.15 -12.96 -9.57
N PRO A 17 54.44 -12.32 -10.73
CA PRO A 17 54.68 -10.89 -10.79
C PRO A 17 53.36 -10.12 -10.78
N GLY A 18 53.00 -9.62 -9.61
CA GLY A 18 51.91 -8.68 -9.37
C GLY A 18 51.88 -8.37 -7.89
N ARG A 19 52.54 -7.29 -7.46
CA ARG A 19 52.56 -6.86 -6.05
C ARG A 19 51.14 -6.49 -5.62
N ALA A 20 50.39 -7.46 -5.07
CA ALA A 20 49.32 -7.17 -4.13
C ALA A 20 49.94 -6.54 -2.88
N ALA A 21 49.33 -5.47 -2.37
CA ALA A 21 49.69 -4.89 -1.08
C ALA A 21 49.70 -6.01 -0.02
N ASN A 22 50.61 -5.94 0.96
CA ASN A 22 50.66 -6.91 2.05
C ASN A 22 49.25 -7.00 2.68
N PRO A 23 48.62 -8.18 2.70
CA PRO A 23 47.29 -8.31 3.28
C PRO A 23 47.33 -7.97 4.77
N ALA A 24 46.28 -7.31 5.25
CA ALA A 24 46.21 -6.94 6.66
C ALA A 24 46.22 -8.21 7.53
N PRO A 25 46.83 -8.18 8.73
CA PRO A 25 46.80 -9.32 9.64
C PRO A 25 45.36 -9.58 10.11
N LEU A 26 45.02 -10.87 10.31
CA LEU A 26 43.80 -11.27 11.00
C LEU A 26 43.83 -10.76 12.44
N ARG A 27 42.75 -10.12 12.88
CA ARG A 27 42.61 -9.54 14.22
C ARG A 27 41.55 -10.26 15.02
N PHE A 28 41.79 -10.36 16.32
CA PHE A 28 40.81 -10.80 17.31
C PHE A 28 40.20 -9.55 17.97
N GLU A 29 38.89 -9.39 17.84
CA GLU A 29 38.14 -8.20 18.27
C GLU A 29 37.39 -8.41 19.60
N GLY A 30 37.71 -9.50 20.31
CA GLY A 30 37.04 -9.88 21.55
C GLY A 30 35.97 -10.94 21.34
N PHE A 31 34.98 -10.97 22.23
CA PHE A 31 33.89 -11.93 22.21
C PHE A 31 32.55 -11.22 22.01
N ASP A 32 31.59 -11.92 21.40
CA ASP A 32 30.21 -11.46 21.33
C ASP A 32 29.43 -11.79 22.62
N PRO A 33 28.15 -11.37 22.76
CA PRO A 33 27.35 -11.65 23.95
C PRO A 33 27.15 -13.15 24.26
N ALA A 34 27.30 -14.02 23.26
CA ALA A 34 27.23 -15.47 23.41
C ALA A 34 28.61 -16.09 23.74
N GLY A 35 29.65 -15.27 23.90
CA GLY A 35 31.01 -15.73 24.23
C GLY A 35 31.80 -16.26 23.03
N ARG A 36 31.37 -15.99 21.79
CA ARG A 36 32.04 -16.45 20.56
C ARG A 36 33.13 -15.46 20.14
N PRO A 37 34.32 -15.91 19.71
CA PRO A 37 35.40 -15.03 19.33
C PRO A 37 35.07 -14.32 18.00
N LEU A 38 35.38 -13.04 17.94
CA LEU A 38 35.12 -12.15 16.81
C LEU A 38 36.42 -11.85 16.06
N LEU A 39 36.38 -11.97 14.74
CA LEU A 39 37.55 -11.86 13.87
C LEU A 39 37.35 -10.81 12.78
N SER A 40 38.40 -10.02 12.51
CA SER A 40 38.39 -9.01 11.45
C SER A 40 39.63 -9.07 10.58
N GLN A 41 39.48 -8.76 9.29
CA GLN A 41 40.60 -8.57 8.38
C GLN A 41 40.23 -7.56 7.28
N ALA A 42 41.09 -6.56 7.09
CA ALA A 42 40.96 -5.65 5.97
C ALA A 42 41.55 -6.29 4.70
N ASN A 43 40.74 -6.43 3.65
CA ASN A 43 41.16 -6.94 2.35
C ASN A 43 40.56 -6.09 1.22
N GLU A 44 41.19 -6.14 0.04
CA GLU A 44 40.62 -5.58 -1.19
C GLU A 44 39.35 -6.36 -1.61
N SER A 45 38.37 -5.67 -2.22
CA SER A 45 37.05 -6.22 -2.54
C SER A 45 37.06 -7.41 -3.53
N ASN A 46 38.12 -7.55 -4.30
CA ASN A 46 38.35 -8.64 -5.26
C ASN A 46 39.06 -9.86 -4.64
N LEU A 47 39.31 -9.89 -3.34
CA LEU A 47 39.91 -11.04 -2.64
C LEU A 47 38.85 -11.90 -1.94
N VAL A 48 39.18 -13.18 -1.80
CA VAL A 48 38.44 -14.16 -0.99
C VAL A 48 39.36 -14.63 0.14
N ALA A 49 38.91 -14.49 1.38
CA ALA A 49 39.55 -15.01 2.56
C ALA A 49 38.91 -16.32 3.02
N ARG A 50 39.68 -17.40 3.00
CA ARG A 50 39.30 -18.69 3.61
C ARG A 50 39.80 -18.70 5.05
N LEU A 51 38.87 -18.57 5.98
CA LEU A 51 39.13 -18.62 7.41
C LEU A 51 39.18 -20.07 7.86
N GLU A 52 40.31 -20.47 8.42
CA GLU A 52 40.58 -21.82 8.90
C GLU A 52 40.83 -21.79 10.42
N VAL A 53 40.33 -22.82 11.11
CA VAL A 53 40.50 -23.00 12.55
C VAL A 53 41.24 -24.30 12.86
N SER A 54 41.95 -24.32 13.97
CA SER A 54 42.62 -25.50 14.52
C SER A 54 42.54 -25.50 16.05
N THR A 55 42.53 -26.68 16.66
CA THR A 55 42.63 -26.86 18.12
C THR A 55 44.04 -27.30 18.55
N ASP A 56 44.88 -27.72 17.61
CA ASP A 56 46.21 -28.31 17.86
C ASP A 56 47.35 -27.73 16.99
N LEU A 57 47.05 -26.72 16.15
CA LEU A 57 47.91 -26.12 15.13
C LEU A 57 48.31 -27.04 13.96
N VAL A 58 47.86 -28.29 13.95
CA VAL A 58 48.19 -29.31 12.94
C VAL A 58 47.02 -29.53 12.00
N GLN A 59 45.85 -29.83 12.54
CA GLN A 59 44.63 -30.06 11.78
C GLN A 59 43.88 -28.74 11.60
N TRP A 60 43.74 -28.31 10.35
CA TRP A 60 43.08 -27.06 10.00
C TRP A 60 41.82 -27.35 9.19
N SER A 61 40.69 -26.80 9.62
CA SER A 61 39.41 -26.89 8.91
C SER A 61 38.92 -25.51 8.52
N GLU A 62 38.45 -25.36 7.28
CA GLU A 62 37.79 -24.14 6.81
C GLU A 62 36.45 -23.97 7.54
N ILE A 63 36.24 -22.81 8.16
CA ILE A 63 34.96 -22.45 8.80
C ILE A 63 34.19 -21.40 8.00
N ALA A 64 34.87 -20.56 7.21
CA ALA A 64 34.23 -19.53 6.42
C ALA A 64 35.00 -19.13 5.16
N ARG A 65 34.25 -18.73 4.13
CA ARG A 65 34.71 -17.96 2.97
C ARG A 65 34.14 -16.56 3.04
N LEU A 66 35.01 -15.57 2.97
CA LEU A 66 34.66 -14.16 3.16
C LEU A 66 35.15 -13.38 1.95
N HIS A 67 34.28 -12.59 1.32
CA HIS A 67 34.65 -11.72 0.20
C HIS A 67 35.08 -10.34 0.70
N GLY A 68 36.23 -9.86 0.25
CA GLY A 68 36.74 -8.55 0.62
C GLY A 68 37.08 -8.43 2.11
N ALA A 69 36.99 -7.20 2.60
CA ALA A 69 37.11 -6.91 4.02
C ALA A 69 35.93 -7.49 4.78
N PHE A 70 36.18 -7.97 6.01
CA PHE A 70 35.13 -8.42 6.92
C PHE A 70 35.44 -7.92 8.32
N ASN A 71 34.39 -7.57 9.06
CA ASN A 71 34.50 -7.05 10.41
C ASN A 71 33.67 -7.88 11.39
N ARG A 72 34.28 -8.21 12.55
CA ARG A 72 33.64 -8.90 13.67
C ARG A 72 32.92 -10.20 13.24
N PHE A 73 33.50 -10.98 12.35
CA PHE A 73 32.96 -12.28 11.96
C PHE A 73 33.06 -13.27 13.14
N PRO A 74 31.96 -13.91 13.58
CA PRO A 74 31.98 -14.83 14.72
C PRO A 74 32.39 -16.25 14.32
N ASP A 75 33.20 -16.92 15.16
CA ASP A 75 33.34 -18.38 15.11
C ASP A 75 32.14 -19.03 15.81
N LEU A 76 31.11 -19.38 15.03
CA LEU A 76 29.87 -19.99 15.54
C LEU A 76 30.09 -21.35 16.20
N ALA A 77 31.20 -22.06 15.90
CA ALA A 77 31.52 -23.37 16.45
C ALA A 77 32.31 -23.31 17.77
N ALA A 78 32.62 -22.12 18.29
CA ALA A 78 33.59 -21.96 19.37
C ALA A 78 33.10 -22.34 20.78
N ALA A 79 31.79 -22.53 20.99
CA ALA A 79 31.16 -22.55 22.32
C ALA A 79 31.74 -23.59 23.32
N ASP A 80 32.37 -24.66 22.85
CA ASP A 80 32.88 -25.77 23.68
C ASP A 80 34.39 -26.04 23.58
N ALA A 81 35.16 -25.18 22.89
CA ALA A 81 36.57 -25.44 22.62
C ALA A 81 37.53 -24.85 23.67
N ALA A 82 38.37 -25.70 24.28
CA ALA A 82 39.35 -25.28 25.28
C ALA A 82 40.49 -24.39 24.72
N ALA A 83 40.80 -24.51 23.42
CA ALA A 83 41.76 -23.67 22.71
C ALA A 83 41.39 -23.59 21.21
N ARG A 84 41.55 -22.41 20.61
CA ARG A 84 41.26 -22.14 19.19
C ARG A 84 42.40 -21.32 18.58
N PHE A 85 42.86 -21.74 17.41
CA PHE A 85 43.85 -21.04 16.59
C PHE A 85 43.24 -20.71 15.22
N TYR A 86 43.49 -19.50 14.72
CA TYR A 86 42.89 -18.99 13.49
C TYR A 86 43.95 -18.58 12.48
N ARG A 87 43.67 -18.82 11.19
CA ARG A 87 44.44 -18.27 10.07
C ARG A 87 43.53 -18.01 8.88
N THR A 88 43.97 -17.14 7.97
CA THR A 88 43.31 -16.92 6.69
C THR A 88 44.21 -17.25 5.52
N ARG A 89 43.63 -17.84 4.47
CA ARG A 89 44.27 -18.01 3.15
C ARG A 89 43.57 -17.12 2.15
N LEU A 90 44.31 -16.30 1.43
CA LEU A 90 43.78 -15.31 0.50
C LEU A 90 43.95 -15.78 -0.95
N SER A 91 42.92 -15.57 -1.77
CA SER A 91 42.94 -15.80 -3.21
C SER A 91 42.18 -14.70 -3.95
N LEU A 92 42.45 -14.51 -5.24
CA LEU A 92 41.62 -13.65 -6.08
C LEU A 92 40.23 -14.28 -6.27
N ARG A 93 39.20 -13.44 -6.29
CA ARG A 93 37.81 -13.83 -6.56
C ARG A 93 37.66 -14.25 -8.02
N THR A 94 36.94 -15.34 -8.23
CA THR A 94 36.63 -15.95 -9.53
C THR A 94 35.12 -16.06 -9.73
N ALA A 95 34.68 -16.46 -10.93
CA ALA A 95 33.27 -16.74 -11.21
C ALA A 95 32.69 -17.94 -10.40
N ALA A 96 33.55 -18.72 -9.74
CA ALA A 96 33.14 -19.81 -8.84
C ALA A 96 32.95 -19.36 -7.39
N ASP A 97 33.35 -18.13 -7.05
CA ASP A 97 33.12 -17.48 -5.76
C ASP A 97 31.79 -16.70 -5.79
N ASP A 98 30.74 -17.44 -6.14
CA ASP A 98 29.33 -17.03 -6.21
C ASP A 98 28.53 -17.39 -4.94
N TRP A 99 29.26 -17.57 -3.83
CA TRP A 99 28.72 -17.71 -2.49
C TRP A 99 29.76 -17.34 -1.42
N LYS A 100 29.30 -16.98 -0.22
CA LYS A 100 30.15 -16.65 0.94
C LYS A 100 29.45 -16.96 2.26
N ASN A 101 30.13 -16.74 3.38
CA ASN A 101 29.63 -17.04 4.73
C ASN A 101 29.28 -15.81 5.59
N HIS A 102 29.39 -14.60 5.05
CA HIS A 102 28.93 -13.37 5.71
C HIS A 102 28.09 -12.55 4.74
N ALA A 103 27.20 -11.71 5.29
CA ALA A 103 26.43 -10.75 4.53
C ALA A 103 26.78 -9.33 5.02
N VAL A 104 26.71 -8.33 4.14
CA VAL A 104 26.97 -6.92 4.47
C VAL A 104 25.72 -6.10 4.17
N TYR A 105 25.25 -5.33 5.15
CA TYR A 105 24.13 -4.40 5.00
C TYR A 105 24.64 -2.97 4.72
N PRO A 106 23.95 -2.15 3.90
CA PRO A 106 22.76 -2.48 3.10
C PRO A 106 23.10 -3.07 1.73
N ASP A 107 24.38 -3.02 1.32
CA ASP A 107 24.81 -3.43 -0.01
C ASP A 107 25.76 -4.62 0.04
N ASP A 108 25.23 -5.78 -0.39
CA ASP A 108 26.01 -6.99 -0.60
C ASP A 108 26.16 -7.28 -2.11
N PRO A 109 27.38 -7.59 -2.61
CA PRO A 109 27.58 -7.95 -4.02
C PRO A 109 26.79 -9.18 -4.50
N LEU A 110 26.24 -9.99 -3.60
CA LEU A 110 25.47 -11.20 -3.91
C LEU A 110 23.95 -11.00 -3.84
N LEU A 111 23.47 -9.76 -3.60
CA LEU A 111 22.05 -9.45 -3.55
C LEU A 111 21.32 -9.79 -4.85
N SER A 112 20.00 -9.97 -4.73
CA SER A 112 19.07 -10.00 -5.86
C SER A 112 19.24 -8.77 -6.76
N PRO A 113 18.82 -8.83 -8.04
CA PRO A 113 18.87 -7.68 -8.94
C PRO A 113 18.17 -6.45 -8.34
N GLU A 114 18.63 -5.26 -8.71
CA GLU A 114 17.98 -4.03 -8.27
C GLU A 114 16.53 -3.95 -8.82
N PRO A 115 15.57 -3.51 -7.99
CA PRO A 115 14.24 -3.16 -8.48
C PRO A 115 14.33 -2.04 -9.55
N GLY A 116 13.30 -1.94 -10.41
CA GLY A 116 13.21 -0.82 -11.36
C GLY A 116 13.18 0.55 -10.65
N TRP A 117 13.54 1.62 -11.37
CA TRP A 117 13.74 2.99 -10.86
C TRP A 117 12.55 3.59 -10.08
N ASP A 118 11.35 3.01 -10.22
CA ASP A 118 10.09 3.42 -9.59
C ASP A 118 9.61 2.47 -8.47
N ARG A 119 10.41 1.48 -8.08
CA ARG A 119 9.97 0.39 -7.19
C ARG A 119 10.61 0.48 -5.81
N PHE A 120 9.76 0.49 -4.80
CA PHE A 120 10.14 0.40 -3.39
C PHE A 120 10.02 -1.04 -2.90
N GLU A 121 10.87 -1.94 -3.41
CA GLU A 121 10.87 -3.36 -3.07
C GLU A 121 12.14 -3.75 -2.31
N PRO A 122 12.07 -4.63 -1.30
CA PRO A 122 13.25 -5.12 -0.61
C PRO A 122 14.13 -5.94 -1.56
N ARG A 123 15.45 -5.74 -1.50
CA ARG A 123 16.41 -6.68 -2.09
C ARG A 123 16.66 -7.82 -1.11
N TRP A 124 17.01 -8.99 -1.61
CA TRP A 124 17.22 -10.17 -0.78
C TRP A 124 18.51 -10.92 -1.10
N LEU A 125 19.02 -11.58 -0.08
CA LEU A 125 20.17 -12.47 -0.15
C LEU A 125 19.77 -13.84 0.41
N LYS A 126 19.69 -14.85 -0.45
CA LYS A 126 19.32 -16.21 -0.06
C LYS A 126 20.46 -16.89 0.70
N PHE A 127 20.09 -17.66 1.71
CA PHE A 127 21.02 -18.48 2.47
C PHE A 127 20.56 -19.94 2.61
N ALA A 128 21.54 -20.81 2.88
CA ALA A 128 21.35 -22.19 3.27
C ALA A 128 22.18 -22.52 4.52
N ILE A 129 21.64 -23.35 5.42
CA ILE A 129 22.36 -23.92 6.57
C ILE A 129 22.26 -25.44 6.46
N LEU A 130 23.38 -26.11 6.20
CA LEU A 130 23.41 -27.56 6.18
C LEU A 130 23.33 -28.07 7.62
N LEU A 131 22.44 -29.02 7.89
CA LEU A 131 22.29 -29.56 9.25
C LEU A 131 23.51 -30.37 9.72
N ALA A 132 24.33 -30.85 8.77
CA ALA A 132 25.63 -31.45 9.05
C ALA A 132 26.72 -30.42 9.42
N GLU A 133 26.53 -29.15 9.08
CA GLU A 133 27.44 -28.04 9.35
C GLU A 133 26.66 -26.82 9.90
N PRO A 134 25.95 -26.94 11.04
CA PRO A 134 24.97 -25.95 11.51
C PRO A 134 25.61 -24.62 11.94
N ASP A 135 26.93 -24.58 12.08
CA ASP A 135 27.72 -23.39 12.41
C ASP A 135 28.13 -22.59 11.16
N ARG A 136 27.63 -22.96 9.96
CA ARG A 136 27.93 -22.26 8.71
C ARG A 136 26.65 -21.83 8.01
N VAL A 137 26.49 -20.52 7.85
CA VAL A 137 25.47 -19.92 6.99
C VAL A 137 26.08 -19.67 5.63
N ILE A 138 25.48 -20.18 4.56
CA ILE A 138 25.98 -20.06 3.19
C ILE A 138 25.08 -19.12 2.42
N PHE A 139 25.56 -17.93 2.08
CA PHE A 139 24.85 -16.96 1.23
C PHE A 139 25.19 -17.19 -0.23
N GLN A 140 24.17 -17.32 -1.09
CA GLN A 140 24.34 -17.50 -2.53
C GLN A 140 24.24 -16.18 -3.30
N ASP A 141 24.90 -16.11 -4.46
CA ASP A 141 24.65 -15.08 -5.47
C ASP A 141 23.19 -15.17 -5.94
N SER A 142 22.36 -14.29 -5.40
CA SER A 142 20.91 -14.29 -5.59
C SER A 142 20.49 -13.65 -6.92
N SER A 143 21.42 -13.00 -7.61
CA SER A 143 21.25 -12.56 -9.00
C SER A 143 21.50 -13.71 -9.98
N LYS A 144 22.57 -14.49 -9.75
CA LYS A 144 22.91 -15.65 -10.56
C LYS A 144 21.99 -16.86 -10.32
N TYR A 145 21.64 -17.10 -9.07
CA TYR A 145 20.77 -18.21 -8.65
C TYR A 145 19.54 -17.65 -7.93
N PRO A 146 18.44 -17.38 -8.65
CA PRO A 146 17.22 -16.90 -8.02
C PRO A 146 16.61 -17.91 -7.05
N PHE A 147 16.83 -19.22 -7.22
CA PHE A 147 16.30 -20.28 -6.34
C PHE A 147 17.41 -21.06 -5.63
N HIS A 148 17.09 -21.59 -4.44
CA HIS A 148 18.03 -22.40 -3.65
C HIS A 148 18.42 -23.69 -4.34
N TYR A 149 17.49 -24.31 -5.07
CA TYR A 149 17.73 -25.57 -5.80
C TYR A 149 18.89 -25.42 -6.79
N ASP A 150 18.82 -24.42 -7.68
CA ASP A 150 19.83 -24.23 -8.74
C ASP A 150 21.22 -23.98 -8.15
N PHE A 151 21.28 -23.26 -7.02
CA PHE A 151 22.51 -23.07 -6.26
C PHE A 151 22.99 -24.38 -5.61
N ALA A 152 22.10 -25.08 -4.91
CA ALA A 152 22.43 -26.28 -4.15
C ALA A 152 23.01 -27.38 -5.04
N VAL A 153 22.37 -27.69 -6.16
CA VAL A 153 22.87 -28.72 -7.08
C VAL A 153 24.18 -28.31 -7.77
N ALA A 154 24.46 -27.01 -7.89
CA ALA A 154 25.69 -26.50 -8.48
C ALA A 154 26.87 -26.40 -7.49
N ARG A 155 26.60 -26.16 -6.20
CA ARG A 155 27.64 -25.76 -5.23
C ARG A 155 27.70 -26.58 -3.95
N LEU A 156 26.61 -27.21 -3.54
CA LEU A 156 26.54 -27.92 -2.27
C LEU A 156 26.70 -29.42 -2.50
N GLY A 157 27.85 -29.97 -2.09
CA GLY A 157 28.26 -31.36 -2.34
C GLY A 157 27.18 -32.42 -2.11
N PRO A 158 26.44 -32.41 -0.97
CA PRO A 158 25.39 -33.40 -0.71
C PRO A 158 24.23 -33.40 -1.71
N PHE A 159 24.02 -32.29 -2.44
CA PHE A 159 22.86 -32.08 -3.31
C PHE A 159 23.23 -32.11 -4.80
N GLN A 160 24.49 -32.29 -5.16
CA GLN A 160 24.92 -32.33 -6.56
C GLN A 160 24.23 -33.46 -7.33
N GLY A 161 23.62 -33.11 -8.46
CA GLY A 161 22.91 -34.07 -9.31
C GLY A 161 21.54 -34.52 -8.79
N MET A 162 21.05 -33.98 -7.67
CA MET A 162 19.66 -34.21 -7.24
C MET A 162 18.67 -33.59 -8.22
N THR A 163 17.50 -34.22 -8.35
CA THR A 163 16.34 -33.58 -9.00
C THR A 163 15.71 -32.57 -8.05
N ARG A 164 14.86 -31.68 -8.59
CA ARG A 164 14.15 -30.69 -7.78
C ARG A 164 13.31 -31.35 -6.69
N GLU A 165 12.60 -32.42 -7.05
CA GLU A 165 11.74 -33.17 -6.13
C GLU A 165 12.54 -33.81 -4.99
N ALA A 166 13.69 -34.40 -5.32
CA ALA A 166 14.58 -34.98 -4.30
C ALA A 166 15.16 -33.91 -3.37
N PHE A 167 15.51 -32.75 -3.91
CA PHE A 167 16.00 -31.62 -3.10
C PHE A 167 14.90 -31.03 -2.21
N ASP A 168 13.70 -30.81 -2.74
CA ASP A 168 12.56 -30.28 -1.99
C ASP A 168 12.18 -31.24 -0.84
N ALA A 169 12.25 -32.57 -1.06
CA ALA A 169 12.02 -33.58 -0.04
C ALA A 169 12.99 -33.49 1.17
N VAL A 170 14.24 -33.09 0.95
CA VAL A 170 15.26 -32.99 2.01
C VAL A 170 15.50 -31.56 2.52
N SER A 171 14.78 -30.56 1.98
CA SER A 171 14.96 -29.14 2.32
C SER A 171 13.71 -28.43 2.83
N LEU A 172 12.51 -28.82 2.35
CA LEU A 172 11.26 -28.14 2.68
C LEU A 172 10.41 -28.90 3.72
N TRP A 173 10.65 -30.18 3.93
CA TRP A 173 9.94 -31.01 4.90
C TRP A 173 10.84 -31.34 6.08
N ARG A 174 10.26 -31.50 7.28
CA ARG A 174 11.04 -31.83 8.49
C ARG A 174 11.54 -33.27 8.48
N ALA A 175 10.78 -34.18 7.89
CA ALA A 175 11.16 -35.58 7.81
C ALA A 175 12.37 -35.76 6.88
N GLY A 176 13.51 -36.19 7.43
CA GLY A 176 14.73 -36.42 6.65
C GLY A 176 15.42 -35.14 6.16
N GLN A 177 15.10 -33.99 6.78
CA GLN A 177 15.70 -32.71 6.42
C GLN A 177 17.23 -32.75 6.54
N GLN A 178 17.91 -32.15 5.56
CA GLN A 178 19.38 -32.04 5.51
C GLN A 178 19.86 -30.59 5.42
N VAL A 179 18.99 -29.66 5.00
CA VAL A 179 19.33 -28.25 4.84
C VAL A 179 18.14 -27.37 5.22
N VAL A 180 18.43 -26.25 5.86
CA VAL A 180 17.49 -25.17 6.16
C VAL A 180 17.71 -24.06 5.15
N LEU A 181 16.62 -23.57 4.56
CA LEU A 181 16.65 -22.53 3.52
C LEU A 181 16.04 -21.25 4.05
N GLY A 182 16.56 -20.11 3.59
CA GLY A 182 16.00 -18.82 3.95
C GLY A 182 16.53 -17.68 3.10
N ALA A 183 16.14 -16.46 3.47
CA ALA A 183 16.66 -15.23 2.88
C ALA A 183 16.78 -14.14 3.94
N VAL A 184 17.79 -13.29 3.77
CA VAL A 184 17.85 -11.99 4.44
C VAL A 184 17.28 -10.97 3.47
N LEU A 185 16.32 -10.18 3.92
CA LEU A 185 15.69 -9.11 3.16
C LEU A 185 16.18 -7.77 3.73
N PHE A 186 16.63 -6.89 2.85
CA PHE A 186 17.03 -5.53 3.22
C PHE A 186 15.88 -4.60 2.90
N ALA A 187 15.46 -3.81 3.89
CA ALA A 187 14.36 -2.88 3.71
C ALA A 187 14.70 -1.87 2.59
N PRO A 188 13.73 -1.54 1.71
CA PRO A 188 13.94 -0.55 0.66
C PRO A 188 14.16 0.86 1.23
N GLY A 189 14.89 1.69 0.48
CA GLY A 189 15.17 3.08 0.85
C GLY A 189 16.18 3.23 2.00
N GLU A 190 15.98 4.24 2.84
CA GLU A 190 16.85 4.55 4.00
C GLU A 190 16.38 3.87 5.30
N LEU A 191 15.41 2.95 5.22
CA LEU A 191 14.93 2.19 6.37
C LEU A 191 16.08 1.36 6.95
N ARG A 192 16.50 1.67 8.18
CA ARG A 192 17.52 0.94 8.95
C ARG A 192 16.95 -0.37 9.49
N GLU A 193 16.43 -1.21 8.61
CA GLU A 193 15.80 -2.47 8.94
C GLU A 193 16.25 -3.57 7.99
N ALA A 194 16.34 -4.78 8.52
CA ALA A 194 16.46 -6.00 7.73
C ALA A 194 15.61 -7.11 8.36
N ALA A 195 15.20 -8.07 7.55
CA ALA A 195 14.40 -9.20 8.00
C ALA A 195 15.01 -10.52 7.58
N ILE A 196 14.75 -11.57 8.35
CA ILE A 196 15.16 -12.95 8.04
C ILE A 196 13.90 -13.76 7.81
N GLN A 197 13.84 -14.44 6.67
CA GLN A 197 12.84 -15.46 6.33
C GLN A 197 13.47 -16.85 6.43
N ILE A 198 12.71 -17.80 6.99
CA ILE A 198 13.05 -19.23 7.04
C ILE A 198 11.95 -19.98 6.31
N VAL A 199 12.34 -20.84 5.37
CA VAL A 199 11.45 -21.53 4.43
C VAL A 199 11.26 -22.99 4.82
N GLY A 200 10.02 -23.45 4.81
CA GLY A 200 9.64 -24.86 5.02
C GLY A 200 8.14 -25.02 4.84
N LEU A 201 7.71 -26.20 4.37
CA LEU A 201 6.30 -26.56 4.18
C LEU A 201 5.68 -27.14 5.47
N ASP A 202 6.50 -27.70 6.36
CA ASP A 202 6.10 -28.08 7.71
C ASP A 202 6.41 -26.97 8.71
N PRO A 203 5.52 -26.67 9.67
CA PRO A 203 5.83 -25.71 10.72
C PRO A 203 7.03 -26.15 11.59
N TYR A 204 8.01 -25.26 11.76
CA TYR A 204 9.17 -25.49 12.61
C TYR A 204 8.87 -25.16 14.08
N PRO A 205 9.49 -25.87 15.04
CA PRO A 205 9.47 -25.49 16.44
C PRO A 205 10.10 -24.09 16.65
N PRO A 206 9.50 -23.21 17.50
CA PRO A 206 9.99 -21.84 17.74
C PRO A 206 11.47 -21.78 18.14
N GLU A 207 11.91 -22.74 18.95
CA GLU A 207 13.31 -22.89 19.39
C GLU A 207 14.30 -23.05 18.23
N GLN A 208 13.94 -23.83 17.21
CA GLN A 208 14.79 -24.05 16.03
C GLN A 208 14.86 -22.77 15.18
N VAL A 209 13.71 -22.14 14.96
CA VAL A 209 13.60 -20.87 14.24
C VAL A 209 14.45 -19.79 14.89
N ALA A 210 14.35 -19.62 16.21
CA ALA A 210 15.16 -18.66 16.96
C ALA A 210 16.67 -18.96 16.82
N GLY A 211 17.07 -20.21 16.96
CA GLY A 211 18.48 -20.60 16.81
C GLY A 211 19.04 -20.34 15.40
N TRP A 212 18.27 -20.59 14.34
CA TRP A 212 18.69 -20.26 12.98
C TRP A 212 18.71 -18.75 12.73
N PHE A 213 17.71 -18.03 13.23
CA PHE A 213 17.65 -16.58 13.16
C PHE A 213 18.90 -15.93 13.77
N GLU A 214 19.26 -16.31 15.00
CA GLU A 214 20.42 -15.79 15.72
C GLU A 214 21.74 -16.09 15.00
N ARG A 215 21.86 -17.27 14.36
CA ARG A 215 23.04 -17.64 13.56
C ARG A 215 23.19 -16.78 12.32
N VAL A 216 22.10 -16.57 11.59
CA VAL A 216 22.09 -15.72 10.38
C VAL A 216 22.36 -14.27 10.75
N ALA A 217 21.71 -13.76 11.81
CA ALA A 217 21.92 -12.41 12.31
C ALA A 217 23.38 -12.19 12.77
N ALA A 218 24.01 -13.19 13.39
CA ALA A 218 25.39 -13.06 13.88
C ALA A 218 26.44 -12.91 12.77
N VAL A 219 26.18 -13.41 11.56
CA VAL A 219 27.09 -13.31 10.40
C VAL A 219 26.69 -12.21 9.41
N LEU A 220 25.67 -11.41 9.76
CA LEU A 220 25.29 -10.20 9.04
C LEU A 220 26.03 -9.00 9.65
N GLU A 221 26.95 -8.42 8.88
CA GLU A 221 27.61 -7.18 9.23
C GLU A 221 26.62 -6.02 9.02
N ALA A 222 26.00 -5.57 10.11
CA ALA A 222 25.06 -4.46 10.13
C ALA A 222 25.43 -3.45 11.23
N PRO A 223 25.24 -2.14 10.98
CA PRO A 223 25.35 -1.12 12.02
C PRO A 223 24.41 -1.38 13.23
N PRO A 224 24.78 -0.97 14.47
CA PRO A 224 23.98 -1.23 15.67
C PRO A 224 22.56 -0.64 15.67
N ASP A 225 22.31 0.36 14.83
CA ASP A 225 21.01 1.00 14.63
C ASP A 225 20.10 0.25 13.65
N VAL A 226 20.60 -0.80 12.97
CA VAL A 226 19.78 -1.63 12.08
C VAL A 226 18.93 -2.60 12.90
N ARG A 227 17.60 -2.50 12.77
CA ARG A 227 16.66 -3.38 13.46
C ARG A 227 16.41 -4.66 12.64
N MET A 228 16.65 -5.81 13.27
CA MET A 228 16.41 -7.12 12.67
C MET A 228 15.03 -7.66 13.02
N PHE A 229 14.30 -8.18 12.03
CA PHE A 229 12.98 -8.79 12.21
C PHE A 229 12.93 -10.23 11.72
N TYR A 230 12.16 -11.09 12.39
CA TYR A 230 11.75 -12.37 11.83
C TYR A 230 10.48 -12.17 11.00
N PHE A 231 10.57 -12.38 9.70
CA PHE A 231 9.41 -12.40 8.80
C PHE A 231 9.09 -13.87 8.51
N PRO A 232 8.09 -14.48 9.15
CA PRO A 232 7.73 -15.87 8.85
C PRO A 232 7.21 -15.99 7.41
N THR A 233 7.53 -17.09 6.72
CA THR A 233 6.81 -17.45 5.49
C THR A 233 5.38 -17.88 5.84
N TYR A 234 4.51 -17.96 4.84
CA TYR A 234 3.09 -18.28 5.04
C TYR A 234 2.86 -19.53 5.91
N GLU A 235 3.56 -20.63 5.62
CA GLU A 235 3.42 -21.89 6.33
C GLU A 235 3.93 -21.81 7.78
N GLN A 236 4.87 -20.91 8.07
CA GLN A 236 5.48 -20.74 9.39
C GLN A 236 4.71 -19.74 10.25
N GLN A 237 3.88 -18.89 9.64
CA GLN A 237 3.23 -17.76 10.28
C GLN A 237 2.32 -18.15 11.47
N PRO A 238 1.41 -19.14 11.37
CA PRO A 238 0.52 -19.46 12.49
C PRO A 238 1.28 -19.82 13.77
N VAL A 239 2.40 -20.55 13.62
CA VAL A 239 3.26 -20.92 14.75
C VAL A 239 4.03 -19.71 15.27
N ALA A 240 4.56 -18.86 14.39
CA ALA A 240 5.28 -17.66 14.77
C ALA A 240 4.40 -16.68 15.58
N GLU A 241 3.18 -16.44 15.12
CA GLU A 241 2.22 -15.55 15.80
C GLU A 241 1.77 -16.10 17.16
N THR A 242 1.46 -17.41 17.21
CA THR A 242 1.09 -18.07 18.47
C THR A 242 2.20 -17.99 19.53
N HIS A 243 3.47 -17.87 19.10
CA HIS A 243 4.65 -17.81 19.96
C HIS A 243 5.36 -16.45 19.91
N ARG A 244 4.66 -15.36 19.55
CA ARG A 244 5.24 -14.02 19.45
C ARG A 244 5.99 -13.59 20.71
N GLU A 245 5.39 -13.81 21.89
CA GLU A 245 6.00 -13.47 23.18
C GLU A 245 7.34 -14.22 23.40
N PHE A 246 7.43 -15.49 22.97
CA PHE A 246 8.66 -16.27 23.06
C PHE A 246 9.79 -15.64 22.21
N PHE A 247 9.49 -15.21 20.99
CA PHE A 247 10.46 -14.54 20.14
C PHE A 247 10.89 -13.19 20.72
N GLU A 248 9.93 -12.41 21.22
CA GLU A 248 10.20 -11.10 21.85
C GLU A 248 11.09 -11.21 23.09
N GLN A 249 10.87 -12.23 23.93
CA GLN A 249 11.73 -12.52 25.10
C GLN A 249 13.17 -12.88 24.71
N ARG A 250 13.40 -13.38 23.49
CA ARG A 250 14.73 -13.60 22.89
C ARG A 250 15.27 -12.40 22.10
N GLY A 251 14.56 -11.28 22.10
CA GLY A 251 14.96 -10.09 21.33
C GLY A 251 14.70 -10.21 19.83
N ILE A 252 13.86 -11.15 19.39
CA ILE A 252 13.48 -11.37 18.00
C ILE A 252 12.10 -10.74 17.76
N ALA A 253 12.06 -9.62 17.04
CA ALA A 253 10.80 -8.98 16.69
C ALA A 253 10.14 -9.69 15.50
N VAL A 254 8.94 -10.23 15.69
CA VAL A 254 8.14 -10.83 14.61
C VAL A 254 7.44 -9.73 13.81
N GLY A 255 7.65 -9.69 12.49
CA GLY A 255 7.04 -8.72 11.59
C GLY A 255 6.63 -9.36 10.25
N SER A 256 6.24 -8.54 9.28
CA SER A 256 5.89 -9.02 7.93
C SER A 256 6.26 -7.99 6.86
N ALA A 257 6.21 -8.44 5.60
CA ALA A 257 6.49 -7.57 4.44
C ALA A 257 5.56 -6.35 4.34
N ALA A 258 4.37 -6.38 4.97
CA ALA A 258 3.46 -5.24 5.05
C ALA A 258 4.12 -4.01 5.71
N ARG A 259 5.09 -4.24 6.60
CA ARG A 259 5.88 -3.20 7.28
C ARG A 259 6.62 -2.27 6.30
N TRP A 260 6.96 -2.77 5.11
CA TRP A 260 7.73 -2.02 4.12
C TRP A 260 6.86 -1.44 3.00
N VAL A 261 5.53 -1.49 3.13
CA VAL A 261 4.60 -0.78 2.23
C VAL A 261 4.58 0.70 2.61
N SER A 262 5.24 1.53 1.81
CA SER A 262 5.57 2.91 2.17
C SER A 262 4.70 4.00 1.54
N ALA A 263 3.68 3.63 0.76
CA ALA A 263 2.83 4.59 0.05
C ALA A 263 1.36 4.32 0.36
N ASP A 264 0.57 5.40 0.42
CA ASP A 264 -0.88 5.32 0.51
C ASP A 264 -1.41 4.59 -0.73
N GLU A 265 -2.45 3.78 -0.55
CA GLU A 265 -3.08 3.04 -1.64
C GLU A 265 -4.57 3.40 -1.73
N CYS A 266 -5.02 3.76 -2.93
CA CYS A 266 -6.39 4.18 -3.19
C CYS A 266 -7.16 2.95 -3.66
N TYR A 267 -8.04 2.43 -2.82
CA TYR A 267 -8.87 1.28 -3.19
C TYR A 267 -10.14 1.72 -3.92
N ALA A 268 -10.77 2.79 -3.45
CA ALA A 268 -11.89 3.43 -4.11
C ALA A 268 -11.78 4.96 -4.04
N PRO A 269 -11.71 5.67 -5.17
CA PRO A 269 -11.75 7.12 -5.18
C PRO A 269 -13.14 7.63 -4.79
N GLY A 270 -13.20 8.81 -4.22
CA GLY A 270 -14.44 9.43 -3.77
C GLY A 270 -14.20 10.49 -2.71
N TRP A 271 -15.27 10.87 -2.04
CA TRP A 271 -15.19 11.76 -0.89
C TRP A 271 -16.27 11.41 0.13
N ALA A 272 -16.15 11.86 1.37
CA ALA A 272 -17.16 11.62 2.41
C ALA A 272 -17.10 12.72 3.45
N LEU A 273 -18.25 13.08 3.99
CA LEU A 273 -18.38 13.94 5.17
C LEU A 273 -19.08 13.11 6.25
N GLY A 274 -18.45 12.98 7.42
CA GLY A 274 -18.99 12.14 8.48
C GLY A 274 -18.17 12.24 9.76
N ARG A 275 -18.67 11.63 10.83
CA ARG A 275 -17.91 11.50 12.06
C ARG A 275 -16.84 10.42 11.89
N LEU A 276 -15.59 10.70 12.24
CA LEU A 276 -14.52 9.71 12.20
C LEU A 276 -14.64 8.76 13.39
N VAL A 277 -14.68 7.45 13.12
CA VAL A 277 -14.80 6.42 14.15
C VAL A 277 -13.66 5.42 13.98
N TRP A 278 -12.69 5.51 14.88
CA TRP A 278 -11.64 4.49 15.06
C TRP A 278 -12.17 3.29 15.86
N LEU A 279 -11.98 2.08 15.34
CA LEU A 279 -12.30 0.82 16.00
C LEU A 279 -11.25 -0.25 15.61
N PRO A 280 -10.87 -1.15 16.53
CA PRO A 280 -10.25 -2.41 16.15
C PRO A 280 -11.23 -3.26 15.32
N THR A 281 -10.75 -4.00 14.34
CA THR A 281 -11.61 -4.80 13.45
C THR A 281 -12.44 -5.84 14.19
N ALA A 282 -11.93 -6.39 15.29
CA ALA A 282 -12.67 -7.32 16.14
C ALA A 282 -13.93 -6.71 16.82
N GLU A 283 -14.01 -5.38 16.94
CA GLU A 283 -15.14 -4.68 17.55
C GLU A 283 -16.20 -4.21 16.54
N LEU A 284 -15.91 -4.31 15.23
CA LEU A 284 -16.73 -3.74 14.16
C LEU A 284 -18.20 -4.16 14.26
N ASP A 285 -18.44 -5.47 14.35
CA ASP A 285 -19.80 -6.03 14.38
C ASP A 285 -20.58 -5.56 15.60
N ALA A 286 -19.94 -5.52 16.77
CA ALA A 286 -20.56 -5.08 18.02
C ALA A 286 -20.88 -3.58 17.98
N ALA A 287 -19.95 -2.76 17.48
CA ALA A 287 -20.12 -1.31 17.39
C ALA A 287 -21.21 -0.90 16.41
N TYR A 288 -21.41 -1.65 15.32
CA TYR A 288 -22.54 -1.42 14.42
C TYR A 288 -23.86 -1.90 15.03
N ALA A 289 -23.83 -2.98 15.83
CA ALA A 289 -25.03 -3.53 16.49
C ALA A 289 -25.68 -2.55 17.45
N ASP A 290 -24.85 -1.91 18.28
CA ASP A 290 -25.26 -1.05 19.39
C ASP A 290 -25.35 0.44 19.00
N GLY A 291 -25.00 0.77 17.74
CA GLY A 291 -25.10 2.11 17.18
C GLY A 291 -23.93 3.05 17.52
N ARG A 292 -22.84 2.53 18.09
CA ARG A 292 -21.56 3.26 18.21
C ARG A 292 -21.00 3.65 16.85
N LEU A 293 -21.11 2.76 15.86
CA LEU A 293 -20.82 2.99 14.44
C LEU A 293 -22.13 3.11 13.65
N ARG A 294 -22.20 4.06 12.72
CA ARG A 294 -23.41 4.39 11.95
C ARG A 294 -23.11 4.48 10.45
N PRO A 295 -24.12 4.33 9.57
CA PRO A 295 -23.93 4.46 8.12
C PRO A 295 -23.35 5.80 7.64
N ALA A 296 -23.51 6.87 8.42
CA ALA A 296 -22.99 8.20 8.08
C ALA A 296 -21.57 8.46 8.61
N ASP A 297 -20.96 7.51 9.31
CA ASP A 297 -19.62 7.66 9.88
C ASP A 297 -18.54 7.31 8.84
N ILE A 298 -17.34 7.88 9.02
CA ILE A 298 -16.13 7.44 8.33
C ILE A 298 -15.41 6.48 9.26
N LEU A 299 -15.26 5.23 8.83
CA LEU A 299 -14.70 4.15 9.61
C LEU A 299 -13.17 4.06 9.41
N MET A 300 -12.43 3.98 10.52
CA MET A 300 -10.99 3.76 10.52
C MET A 300 -10.68 2.45 11.27
N LEU A 301 -9.94 1.53 10.64
CA LEU A 301 -9.68 0.17 11.13
C LEU A 301 -8.20 -0.23 11.04
N ASP A 302 -7.75 -1.09 11.96
CA ASP A 302 -6.40 -1.69 11.96
C ASP A 302 -6.18 -2.68 10.81
N ALA A 303 -7.22 -3.42 10.40
CA ALA A 303 -7.19 -4.29 9.24
C ALA A 303 -8.53 -4.30 8.50
N VAL A 304 -8.55 -4.62 7.21
CA VAL A 304 -9.80 -4.66 6.44
C VAL A 304 -10.43 -6.05 6.57
N PRO A 305 -11.61 -6.20 7.23
CA PRO A 305 -12.29 -7.48 7.34
C PRO A 305 -12.86 -7.92 5.99
N ALA A 306 -13.35 -9.16 5.93
CA ALA A 306 -13.90 -9.74 4.71
C ALA A 306 -15.10 -8.94 4.14
N GLU A 307 -15.87 -8.31 5.03
CA GLU A 307 -17.02 -7.48 4.73
C GLU A 307 -17.05 -6.32 5.74
N ILE A 308 -17.53 -5.17 5.30
CA ILE A 308 -17.81 -4.03 6.18
C ILE A 308 -19.29 -3.69 6.09
N PRO A 309 -19.92 -3.24 7.19
CA PRO A 309 -21.26 -2.70 7.10
C PRO A 309 -21.26 -1.37 6.32
N PRO A 310 -22.42 -0.91 5.82
CA PRO A 310 -22.52 0.39 5.15
C PRO A 310 -22.00 1.52 6.04
N VAL A 311 -21.07 2.31 5.49
CA VAL A 311 -20.43 3.49 6.11
C VAL A 311 -20.19 4.56 5.02
N ALA A 312 -19.91 5.81 5.42
CA ALA A 312 -19.71 6.91 4.48
C ALA A 312 -18.31 6.90 3.84
N GLY A 313 -17.30 6.39 4.55
CA GLY A 313 -15.89 6.37 4.15
C GLY A 313 -15.11 5.31 4.92
N VAL A 314 -13.99 4.83 4.38
CA VAL A 314 -13.14 3.80 4.99
C VAL A 314 -11.67 4.21 4.95
N ILE A 315 -10.97 4.08 6.07
CA ILE A 315 -9.52 4.29 6.19
C ILE A 315 -8.92 3.04 6.84
N ALA A 316 -8.02 2.35 6.13
CA ALA A 316 -7.31 1.18 6.66
C ALA A 316 -5.89 1.55 7.09
N LEU A 317 -5.42 0.95 8.19
CA LEU A 317 -4.03 1.05 8.64
C LEU A 317 -3.16 -0.14 8.25
N ALA A 318 -3.75 -1.14 7.60
CA ALA A 318 -3.02 -2.22 6.94
C ALA A 318 -3.42 -2.28 5.45
N PRO A 319 -2.49 -2.67 4.55
CA PRO A 319 -2.80 -2.84 3.13
C PRO A 319 -3.92 -3.86 2.92
N ALA A 320 -4.85 -3.53 2.04
CA ALA A 320 -5.84 -4.43 1.47
C ALA A 320 -5.56 -4.66 -0.02
N THR A 321 -6.39 -5.45 -0.69
CA THR A 321 -6.28 -5.65 -2.13
C THR A 321 -7.22 -4.69 -2.86
N PRO A 322 -6.79 -4.06 -3.97
CA PRO A 322 -7.64 -3.19 -4.78
C PRO A 322 -8.93 -3.83 -5.30
N ASN A 323 -8.96 -5.16 -5.37
CA ASN A 323 -10.10 -5.95 -5.82
C ASN A 323 -10.79 -6.68 -4.66
N SER A 324 -10.58 -6.23 -3.42
CA SER A 324 -11.35 -6.71 -2.28
C SER A 324 -12.84 -6.43 -2.47
N HIS A 325 -13.70 -7.26 -1.88
CA HIS A 325 -15.14 -7.01 -1.92
C HIS A 325 -15.47 -5.62 -1.37
N VAL A 326 -14.78 -5.23 -0.30
CA VAL A 326 -14.86 -3.89 0.29
C VAL A 326 -14.48 -2.81 -0.72
N ALA A 327 -13.37 -2.96 -1.45
CA ALA A 327 -12.94 -2.00 -2.47
C ALA A 327 -13.91 -1.88 -3.66
N ILE A 328 -14.41 -3.01 -4.15
CA ILE A 328 -15.37 -3.03 -5.27
C ILE A 328 -16.69 -2.38 -4.85
N LEU A 329 -17.20 -2.70 -3.65
CA LEU A 329 -18.39 -2.08 -3.08
C LEU A 329 -18.19 -0.58 -2.89
N ALA A 330 -17.07 -0.19 -2.29
CA ALA A 330 -16.74 1.21 -2.05
C ALA A 330 -16.71 2.00 -3.37
N ARG A 331 -16.08 1.45 -4.42
CA ARG A 331 -16.03 2.04 -5.76
C ARG A 331 -17.42 2.15 -6.40
N SER A 332 -18.23 1.09 -6.28
CA SER A 332 -19.60 1.06 -6.82
C SER A 332 -20.49 2.13 -6.19
N PHE A 333 -20.27 2.44 -4.91
CA PHE A 333 -21.07 3.40 -4.15
C PHE A 333 -20.45 4.79 -4.02
N GLY A 334 -19.27 5.02 -4.60
CA GLY A 334 -18.54 6.28 -4.45
C GLY A 334 -18.14 6.59 -3.00
N ILE A 335 -18.00 5.53 -2.18
CA ILE A 335 -17.49 5.58 -0.82
C ILE A 335 -15.95 5.63 -0.93
N PRO A 336 -15.28 6.69 -0.45
CA PRO A 336 -13.83 6.76 -0.45
C PRO A 336 -13.26 5.65 0.45
N PHE A 337 -12.30 4.91 -0.08
CA PHE A 337 -11.58 3.89 0.66
C PHE A 337 -10.10 3.92 0.30
N ALA A 338 -9.26 4.09 1.31
CA ALA A 338 -7.81 4.10 1.15
C ALA A 338 -7.08 3.44 2.33
N TYR A 339 -5.88 2.95 2.05
CA TYR A 339 -4.86 2.62 3.04
C TYR A 339 -3.95 3.84 3.23
N LEU A 340 -3.67 4.18 4.49
CA LEU A 340 -2.66 5.19 4.84
C LEU A 340 -1.40 4.49 5.32
N ALA A 341 -0.25 4.81 4.73
CA ALA A 341 1.01 4.17 5.11
C ALA A 341 1.71 4.84 6.32
N ALA A 342 1.46 6.13 6.55
CA ALA A 342 2.23 6.90 7.52
C ALA A 342 1.64 6.83 8.95
N GLU A 343 2.39 6.26 9.91
CA GLU A 343 2.00 6.19 11.34
C GLU A 343 1.63 7.56 11.92
N ALA A 344 2.38 8.63 11.57
CA ALA A 344 2.08 9.98 12.04
C ALA A 344 0.70 10.49 11.57
N GLN A 345 0.22 10.03 10.41
CA GLN A 345 -1.15 10.33 9.96
C GLN A 345 -2.16 9.49 10.73
N HIS A 346 -1.84 8.24 11.10
CA HIS A 346 -2.70 7.40 11.92
C HIS A 346 -2.97 8.06 13.28
N GLU A 347 -1.92 8.46 13.99
CA GLU A 347 -2.04 9.12 15.31
C GLU A 347 -2.86 10.41 15.22
N ARG A 348 -2.61 11.23 14.19
CA ARG A 348 -3.38 12.46 13.94
C ARG A 348 -4.86 12.17 13.74
N LEU A 349 -5.21 11.19 12.92
CA LEU A 349 -6.61 10.83 12.66
C LEU A 349 -7.27 10.19 13.88
N GLN A 350 -6.57 9.35 14.63
CA GLN A 350 -7.08 8.79 15.88
C GLN A 350 -7.41 9.88 16.90
N SER A 351 -6.64 10.98 16.94
CA SER A 351 -6.95 12.15 17.78
C SER A 351 -8.27 12.86 17.40
N TRP A 352 -8.78 12.61 16.19
CA TRP A 352 -10.06 13.13 15.69
C TRP A 352 -11.22 12.15 15.88
N HIS A 353 -11.04 11.06 16.63
CA HIS A 353 -12.12 10.13 16.96
C HIS A 353 -13.34 10.88 17.52
N GLY A 354 -14.52 10.60 16.94
CA GLY A 354 -15.79 11.21 17.32
C GLY A 354 -16.03 12.61 16.72
N GLN A 355 -15.08 13.18 15.98
CA GLN A 355 -15.18 14.50 15.38
C GLN A 355 -15.64 14.43 13.92
N GLU A 356 -16.26 15.50 13.41
CA GLU A 356 -16.69 15.55 12.01
C GLU A 356 -15.50 15.84 11.11
N VAL A 357 -15.28 14.97 10.12
CA VAL A 357 -14.17 15.06 9.18
C VAL A 357 -14.69 14.92 7.76
N VAL A 358 -13.90 15.43 6.82
CA VAL A 358 -14.06 15.14 5.40
C VAL A 358 -12.90 14.29 4.92
N LEU A 359 -13.20 13.24 4.17
CA LEU A 359 -12.25 12.37 3.50
C LEU A 359 -12.36 12.61 2.00
N ARG A 360 -11.23 12.78 1.31
CA ARG A 360 -11.13 12.83 -0.15
C ARG A 360 -10.05 11.83 -0.57
N VAL A 361 -10.41 10.91 -1.45
CA VAL A 361 -9.52 9.91 -2.04
C VAL A 361 -9.55 10.12 -3.54
N GLU A 362 -8.42 10.46 -4.14
CA GLU A 362 -8.28 10.63 -5.60
C GLU A 362 -7.14 9.76 -6.11
N GLU A 363 -7.32 9.20 -7.29
CA GLU A 363 -6.28 8.47 -8.02
C GLU A 363 -6.11 9.15 -9.38
N ASP A 364 -4.89 9.56 -9.69
CA ASP A 364 -4.54 10.15 -10.97
C ASP A 364 -3.27 9.53 -11.54
N PHE A 365 -2.78 10.06 -12.66
CA PHE A 365 -1.57 9.58 -13.31
C PHE A 365 -0.32 9.60 -12.41
N TRP A 366 -0.31 10.45 -11.37
CA TRP A 366 0.81 10.63 -10.45
C TRP A 366 0.71 9.74 -9.21
N GLY A 367 -0.44 9.10 -8.98
CA GLY A 367 -0.63 8.09 -7.95
C GLY A 367 -1.88 8.31 -7.10
N CYS A 368 -1.85 7.75 -5.89
CA CYS A 368 -2.92 7.88 -4.91
C CYS A 368 -2.74 9.14 -4.05
N HIS A 369 -3.81 9.91 -3.91
CA HIS A 369 -3.88 11.12 -3.08
C HIS A 369 -5.00 10.98 -2.06
N VAL A 370 -4.62 10.77 -0.79
CA VAL A 370 -5.57 10.68 0.32
C VAL A 370 -5.49 11.95 1.15
N LYS A 371 -6.64 12.58 1.39
CA LYS A 371 -6.74 13.80 2.19
C LYS A 371 -7.88 13.71 3.18
N ALA A 372 -7.56 13.89 4.46
CA ALA A 372 -8.52 13.97 5.53
C ALA A 372 -8.40 15.32 6.26
N VAL A 373 -9.52 16.03 6.42
CA VAL A 373 -9.57 17.34 7.07
C VAL A 373 -10.64 17.33 8.16
N ASN A 374 -10.27 17.82 9.34
CA ASN A 374 -11.20 17.99 10.45
C ASN A 374 -12.05 19.24 10.24
N LEU A 375 -13.38 19.07 10.24
CA LEU A 375 -14.37 20.13 10.05
C LEU A 375 -15.28 20.32 11.26
N HIS A 376 -14.95 19.71 12.40
CA HIS A 376 -15.79 19.75 13.59
C HIS A 376 -16.06 21.20 14.03
N GLY A 377 -17.34 21.56 14.08
CA GLY A 377 -17.79 22.90 14.44
C GLY A 377 -17.57 23.98 13.38
N GLN A 378 -17.18 23.63 12.15
CA GLN A 378 -16.85 24.60 11.09
C GLN A 378 -17.99 24.81 10.06
N LEU A 379 -18.94 23.87 9.96
CA LEU A 379 -20.05 23.93 9.02
C LEU A 379 -21.35 24.31 9.72
N THR A 380 -22.17 25.16 9.10
CA THR A 380 -23.57 25.35 9.53
C THR A 380 -24.42 24.14 9.14
N ALA A 381 -25.61 24.00 9.74
CA ALA A 381 -26.53 22.92 9.41
C ALA A 381 -26.96 22.93 7.94
N GLU A 382 -27.14 24.14 7.36
CA GLU A 382 -27.53 24.34 5.96
C GLU A 382 -26.38 23.96 5.01
N GLN A 383 -25.16 24.40 5.29
CA GLN A 383 -23.97 24.03 4.49
C GLN A 383 -23.75 22.52 4.50
N ARG A 384 -23.88 21.90 5.68
CA ARG A 384 -23.79 20.46 5.85
C ARG A 384 -24.87 19.73 5.03
N ALA A 385 -26.11 20.20 5.05
CA ALA A 385 -27.20 19.62 4.28
C ALA A 385 -26.97 19.75 2.76
N GLU A 386 -26.51 20.91 2.28
CA GLU A 386 -26.21 21.13 0.85
C GLU A 386 -25.07 20.22 0.36
N LEU A 387 -24.01 20.07 1.14
CA LEU A 387 -22.92 19.13 0.84
C LEU A 387 -23.44 17.69 0.76
N LEU A 388 -24.19 17.23 1.78
CA LEU A 388 -24.69 15.85 1.83
C LEU A 388 -25.73 15.54 0.74
N ALA A 389 -26.41 16.55 0.19
CA ALA A 389 -27.30 16.36 -0.95
C ALA A 389 -26.57 15.79 -2.18
N TRP A 390 -25.27 16.07 -2.33
CA TRP A 390 -24.43 15.56 -3.43
C TRP A 390 -23.98 14.10 -3.21
N LYS A 391 -24.34 13.51 -2.07
CA LYS A 391 -24.12 12.09 -1.75
C LYS A 391 -25.35 11.22 -1.91
N GLN A 392 -26.49 11.78 -2.28
CA GLN A 392 -27.67 10.96 -2.54
C GLN A 392 -27.46 10.13 -3.82
N PRO A 393 -27.56 8.79 -3.76
CA PRO A 393 -27.43 7.96 -4.93
C PRO A 393 -28.58 8.22 -5.91
N PRO A 394 -28.36 8.10 -7.23
CA PRO A 394 -29.45 8.17 -8.20
C PRO A 394 -30.46 7.04 -7.96
N PRO A 395 -31.74 7.22 -8.33
CA PRO A 395 -32.72 6.14 -8.31
C PRO A 395 -32.26 4.94 -9.16
N LEU A 396 -32.43 3.72 -8.63
CA LEU A 396 -32.09 2.50 -9.35
C LEU A 396 -33.13 2.19 -10.44
N ASN A 397 -32.69 2.04 -11.68
CA ASN A 397 -33.49 1.53 -12.78
C ASN A 397 -33.30 0.01 -12.87
N LEU A 398 -34.13 -0.73 -12.13
CA LEU A 398 -34.03 -2.19 -12.03
C LEU A 398 -35.06 -2.87 -12.94
N PRO A 399 -34.68 -3.92 -13.70
CA PRO A 399 -35.67 -4.77 -14.36
C PRO A 399 -36.48 -5.49 -13.28
N ALA A 400 -37.79 -5.23 -13.23
CA ALA A 400 -38.68 -5.97 -12.34
C ALA A 400 -38.61 -7.47 -12.68
N ARG A 401 -38.67 -8.33 -11.65
CA ARG A 401 -38.73 -9.77 -11.88
C ARG A 401 -39.98 -10.13 -12.68
N GLU A 402 -39.83 -11.06 -13.60
CA GLU A 402 -40.90 -11.64 -14.43
C GLU A 402 -40.85 -13.17 -14.34
N PRO A 403 -41.99 -13.88 -14.49
CA PRO A 403 -42.01 -15.34 -14.54
C PRO A 403 -41.39 -15.83 -15.85
N PHE A 404 -40.55 -16.86 -15.78
CA PHE A 404 -40.03 -17.54 -16.97
C PHE A 404 -41.00 -18.62 -17.47
N GLY A 405 -41.84 -19.16 -16.57
CA GLY A 405 -42.79 -20.25 -16.87
C GLY A 405 -42.21 -21.66 -16.65
N HIS A 406 -40.93 -21.77 -16.30
CA HIS A 406 -40.27 -23.01 -15.88
C HIS A 406 -39.34 -22.71 -14.72
N ILE A 407 -39.14 -23.67 -13.81
CA ILE A 407 -38.30 -23.47 -12.61
C ILE A 407 -36.80 -23.35 -12.91
N SER A 408 -36.36 -23.72 -14.13
CA SER A 408 -34.95 -23.72 -14.51
C SER A 408 -34.73 -23.52 -16.00
N VAL A 409 -33.56 -23.02 -16.37
CA VAL A 409 -33.09 -22.84 -17.76
C VAL A 409 -31.58 -23.09 -17.85
N SER A 410 -31.10 -23.57 -19.01
CA SER A 410 -29.66 -23.73 -19.26
C SER A 410 -28.95 -22.38 -19.27
N ALA A 411 -27.76 -22.29 -18.67
CA ALA A 411 -26.99 -21.06 -18.63
C ALA A 411 -26.28 -20.73 -19.97
N GLU A 412 -26.12 -21.72 -20.86
CA GLU A 412 -25.37 -21.58 -22.12
C GLU A 412 -25.92 -20.46 -23.05
N GLY A 413 -27.24 -20.24 -23.02
CA GLY A 413 -27.94 -19.31 -23.92
C GLY A 413 -28.30 -17.95 -23.31
N LEU A 414 -28.09 -17.76 -22.01
CA LEU A 414 -28.62 -16.60 -21.28
C LEU A 414 -27.93 -15.29 -21.68
N ARG A 415 -28.71 -14.22 -21.81
CA ARG A 415 -28.23 -12.87 -22.17
C ARG A 415 -28.61 -11.86 -21.09
N PRO A 416 -28.01 -10.64 -21.08
CA PRO A 416 -28.39 -9.60 -20.13
C PRO A 416 -29.90 -9.26 -20.12
N ALA A 417 -30.61 -9.44 -21.23
CA ALA A 417 -32.07 -9.26 -21.28
C ALA A 417 -32.87 -10.28 -20.43
N ASP A 418 -32.24 -11.40 -20.03
CA ASP A 418 -32.85 -12.45 -19.22
C ASP A 418 -32.70 -12.19 -17.70
N ILE A 419 -32.05 -11.11 -17.28
CA ILE A 419 -31.88 -10.74 -15.86
C ILE A 419 -33.23 -10.72 -15.12
N ARG A 420 -34.31 -10.30 -15.78
CA ARG A 420 -35.67 -10.32 -15.23
C ARG A 420 -36.19 -11.71 -14.84
N PHE A 421 -35.61 -12.79 -15.34
CA PHE A 421 -36.04 -14.17 -15.10
C PHE A 421 -35.08 -14.94 -14.16
N VAL A 422 -33.78 -14.66 -14.28
CA VAL A 422 -32.70 -15.46 -13.66
C VAL A 422 -31.69 -14.64 -12.86
N GLY A 423 -31.84 -13.32 -12.80
CA GLY A 423 -30.91 -12.42 -12.14
C GLY A 423 -29.59 -12.17 -12.89
N GLY A 424 -28.80 -11.24 -12.35
CA GLY A 424 -27.57 -10.68 -12.92
C GLY A 424 -26.49 -11.73 -13.19
N LYS A 425 -26.08 -12.48 -12.15
CA LYS A 425 -24.98 -13.44 -12.29
C LYS A 425 -25.28 -14.55 -13.29
N ALA A 426 -26.47 -15.13 -13.25
CA ALA A 426 -26.85 -16.19 -14.19
C ALA A 426 -26.88 -15.68 -15.65
N ALA A 427 -27.46 -14.50 -15.89
CA ALA A 427 -27.50 -13.88 -17.21
C ALA A 427 -26.09 -13.57 -17.74
N ASN A 428 -25.24 -12.97 -16.91
CA ASN A 428 -23.86 -12.63 -17.25
C ASN A 428 -22.98 -13.88 -17.39
N PHE A 429 -23.26 -14.97 -16.67
CA PHE A 429 -22.55 -16.23 -16.84
C PHE A 429 -22.76 -16.82 -18.24
N GLY A 430 -23.94 -16.64 -18.84
CA GLY A 430 -24.20 -17.05 -20.22
C GLY A 430 -23.29 -16.36 -21.24
N LEU A 431 -22.86 -15.12 -20.97
CA LEU A 431 -21.87 -14.42 -21.78
C LEU A 431 -20.51 -15.13 -21.74
N LEU A 432 -20.04 -15.56 -20.55
CA LEU A 432 -18.81 -16.34 -20.42
C LEU A 432 -18.91 -17.68 -21.18
N ARG A 433 -20.04 -18.37 -21.06
CA ARG A 433 -20.29 -19.63 -21.75
C ARG A 433 -20.20 -19.48 -23.26
N ARG A 434 -20.73 -18.38 -23.83
CA ARG A 434 -20.62 -18.09 -25.27
C ARG A 434 -19.23 -17.63 -25.70
N ALA A 435 -18.57 -16.78 -24.93
CA ALA A 435 -17.30 -16.17 -25.31
C ALA A 435 -16.09 -17.10 -25.12
N ILE A 436 -16.09 -17.90 -24.05
CA ILE A 436 -14.99 -18.78 -23.66
C ILE A 436 -15.52 -20.14 -23.13
N PRO A 437 -16.21 -20.93 -23.97
CA PRO A 437 -16.88 -22.17 -23.55
C PRO A 437 -15.95 -23.24 -22.97
N THR A 438 -14.67 -23.24 -23.36
CA THR A 438 -13.66 -24.19 -22.86
C THR A 438 -13.00 -23.74 -21.55
N ASN A 439 -13.17 -22.48 -21.16
CA ASN A 439 -12.52 -21.84 -20.02
C ASN A 439 -13.52 -21.22 -19.03
N SER A 440 -14.78 -21.67 -19.07
CA SER A 440 -15.81 -21.36 -18.09
C SER A 440 -16.47 -22.65 -17.59
N PRO A 441 -16.96 -22.73 -16.33
CA PRO A 441 -17.54 -23.96 -15.80
C PRO A 441 -18.74 -24.50 -16.60
N SER A 442 -18.79 -25.83 -16.77
CA SER A 442 -19.88 -26.58 -17.41
C SER A 442 -20.00 -27.97 -16.76
N PRO A 443 -21.21 -28.57 -16.63
CA PRO A 443 -22.53 -28.00 -16.95
C PRO A 443 -22.89 -26.80 -16.07
N ALA A 444 -23.77 -25.94 -16.58
CA ALA A 444 -24.28 -24.77 -15.86
C ALA A 444 -25.76 -24.48 -16.20
N LEU A 445 -26.55 -24.16 -15.18
CA LEU A 445 -27.97 -23.79 -15.32
C LEU A 445 -28.36 -22.68 -14.33
N ALA A 446 -29.56 -22.13 -14.49
CA ALA A 446 -30.15 -21.21 -13.54
C ALA A 446 -31.52 -21.71 -13.07
N PHE A 447 -31.77 -21.74 -11.76
CA PHE A 447 -33.13 -21.76 -11.23
C PHE A 447 -33.71 -20.36 -11.32
N THR A 448 -34.92 -20.24 -11.86
CA THR A 448 -35.57 -18.96 -12.16
C THR A 448 -36.31 -18.39 -10.94
N PHE A 449 -36.83 -17.16 -11.07
CA PHE A 449 -37.70 -16.58 -10.04
C PHE A 449 -39.00 -17.37 -9.82
N ASP A 450 -39.43 -18.23 -10.75
CA ASP A 450 -40.60 -19.10 -10.54
C ASP A 450 -40.42 -20.03 -9.33
N LEU A 451 -39.22 -20.59 -9.13
CA LEU A 451 -38.94 -21.44 -7.96
C LEU A 451 -38.93 -20.62 -6.66
N TRP A 452 -38.38 -19.41 -6.72
CA TRP A 452 -38.36 -18.47 -5.60
C TRP A 452 -39.76 -18.05 -5.17
N ASP A 453 -40.60 -17.64 -6.13
CA ASP A 453 -41.96 -17.19 -5.82
C ASP A 453 -42.81 -18.34 -5.29
N ALA A 454 -42.71 -19.53 -5.88
CA ALA A 454 -43.37 -20.73 -5.36
C ALA A 454 -42.89 -21.10 -3.95
N PHE A 455 -41.61 -20.85 -3.62
CA PHE A 455 -41.10 -21.05 -2.26
C PHE A 455 -41.65 -20.01 -1.29
N LEU A 456 -41.76 -18.74 -1.67
CA LEU A 456 -42.32 -17.68 -0.81
C LEU A 456 -43.84 -17.83 -0.58
N ASP A 457 -44.55 -18.39 -1.54
CA ASP A 457 -46.01 -18.54 -1.48
C ASP A 457 -46.47 -19.77 -0.68
N GLN A 458 -45.51 -20.57 -0.18
CA GLN A 458 -45.81 -21.67 0.72
C GLN A 458 -46.46 -21.16 2.02
N THR A 459 -47.42 -21.92 2.54
CA THR A 459 -48.07 -21.63 3.83
C THR A 459 -47.25 -22.21 4.97
N LEU A 460 -46.87 -21.38 5.94
CA LEU A 460 -46.14 -21.80 7.14
C LEU A 460 -47.09 -22.38 8.21
N PRO A 461 -46.57 -23.12 9.20
CA PRO A 461 -47.31 -23.46 10.41
C PRO A 461 -47.84 -22.18 11.08
N GLY A 462 -49.15 -21.94 11.01
CA GLY A 462 -49.78 -20.68 11.44
C GLY A 462 -50.69 -20.02 10.39
N GLY A 463 -50.72 -20.55 9.16
CA GLY A 463 -51.72 -20.20 8.14
C GLY A 463 -51.43 -18.97 7.28
N GLN A 464 -50.34 -18.23 7.57
CA GLN A 464 -49.84 -17.18 6.68
C GLN A 464 -48.79 -17.75 5.71
N THR A 465 -48.65 -17.11 4.55
CA THR A 465 -47.55 -17.44 3.63
C THR A 465 -46.22 -16.93 4.19
N LEU A 466 -45.12 -17.56 3.77
CA LEU A 466 -43.77 -17.07 4.09
C LEU A 466 -43.62 -15.61 3.62
N ARG A 467 -44.10 -15.28 2.42
CA ARG A 467 -44.12 -13.91 1.87
C ARG A 467 -44.79 -12.90 2.80
N ALA A 468 -46.02 -13.19 3.25
CA ALA A 468 -46.78 -12.28 4.12
C ALA A 468 -46.10 -12.09 5.48
N THR A 469 -45.54 -13.18 6.03
CA THR A 469 -44.80 -13.15 7.30
C THR A 469 -43.57 -12.26 7.22
N VAL A 470 -42.79 -12.37 6.14
CA VAL A 470 -41.61 -11.53 5.88
C VAL A 470 -42.02 -10.06 5.72
N ALA A 471 -43.04 -9.77 4.92
CA ALA A 471 -43.52 -8.40 4.69
C ALA A 471 -43.95 -7.72 6.00
N GLY A 472 -44.62 -8.44 6.90
CA GLY A 472 -45.01 -7.93 8.21
C GLY A 472 -43.82 -7.59 9.12
N LYS A 473 -42.76 -8.41 9.10
CA LYS A 473 -41.54 -8.16 9.90
C LYS A 473 -40.71 -6.99 9.40
N LEU A 474 -40.69 -6.75 8.09
CA LEU A 474 -39.95 -5.65 7.47
C LEU A 474 -40.74 -4.33 7.43
N ALA A 475 -42.03 -4.36 7.78
CA ALA A 475 -42.86 -3.15 7.79
C ALA A 475 -42.34 -2.11 8.78
N GLY A 476 -42.26 -0.84 8.33
CA GLY A 476 -41.92 0.29 9.18
C GLY A 476 -40.42 0.52 9.44
N PHE A 477 -39.53 -0.05 8.63
CA PHE A 477 -38.14 0.41 8.55
C PHE A 477 -37.99 1.49 7.46
N ALA A 478 -37.17 2.49 7.74
CA ALA A 478 -36.79 3.56 6.82
C ALA A 478 -35.29 3.85 6.96
N TRP A 479 -34.66 4.44 5.94
CA TRP A 479 -33.24 4.76 5.99
C TRP A 479 -32.98 6.10 6.72
N PRO A 480 -32.01 6.18 7.67
CA PRO A 480 -31.28 5.07 8.28
C PRO A 480 -32.13 4.35 9.36
N PRO A 481 -32.05 3.01 9.48
CA PRO A 481 -32.89 2.25 10.41
C PRO A 481 -32.32 2.21 11.84
N ASP A 482 -33.16 1.80 12.80
CA ASP A 482 -32.70 1.28 14.09
C ASP A 482 -32.04 -0.09 13.87
N MET A 483 -30.71 -0.13 14.00
CA MET A 483 -29.90 -1.32 13.70
C MET A 483 -30.19 -2.50 14.63
N ALA A 484 -30.44 -2.25 15.91
CA ALA A 484 -30.74 -3.32 16.86
C ALA A 484 -32.07 -3.99 16.52
N ARG A 485 -33.10 -3.19 16.24
CA ARG A 485 -34.41 -3.70 15.82
C ARG A 485 -34.35 -4.42 14.48
N LEU A 486 -33.60 -3.88 13.52
CA LEU A 486 -33.44 -4.48 12.19
C LEU A 486 -32.73 -5.83 12.24
N ARG A 487 -31.63 -5.93 13.00
CA ARG A 487 -30.86 -7.17 13.18
C ARG A 487 -31.71 -8.32 13.68
N ALA A 488 -32.51 -8.06 14.72
CA ALA A 488 -33.42 -9.05 15.28
C ALA A 488 -34.45 -9.53 14.24
N ALA A 489 -35.09 -8.59 13.51
CA ALA A 489 -36.08 -8.93 12.49
C ALA A 489 -35.48 -9.77 11.34
N LEU A 490 -34.30 -9.40 10.85
CA LEU A 490 -33.62 -10.14 9.77
C LEU A 490 -33.12 -11.51 10.23
N ALA A 491 -32.68 -11.65 11.48
CA ALA A 491 -32.30 -12.95 12.05
C ALA A 491 -33.49 -13.91 12.07
N GLU A 492 -34.63 -13.46 12.58
CA GLU A 492 -35.87 -14.27 12.58
C GLU A 492 -36.31 -14.65 11.16
N ILE A 493 -36.18 -13.74 10.18
CA ILE A 493 -36.49 -14.05 8.78
C ILE A 493 -35.53 -15.14 8.25
N ARG A 494 -34.22 -15.04 8.49
CA ARG A 494 -33.27 -16.05 8.03
C ARG A 494 -33.54 -17.43 8.65
N ASP A 495 -33.94 -17.47 9.92
CA ASP A 495 -34.30 -18.72 10.61
C ASP A 495 -35.57 -19.34 10.00
N LEU A 496 -36.56 -18.52 9.60
CA LEU A 496 -37.74 -19.02 8.86
C LEU A 496 -37.33 -19.74 7.57
N PHE A 497 -36.38 -19.21 6.80
CA PHE A 497 -35.93 -19.84 5.55
C PHE A 497 -35.10 -21.11 5.78
N ARG A 498 -34.30 -21.13 6.86
CA ARG A 498 -33.39 -22.24 7.16
C ARG A 498 -34.10 -23.42 7.79
N ASP A 499 -35.02 -23.16 8.71
CA ASP A 499 -35.52 -24.17 9.65
C ASP A 499 -37.01 -24.45 9.53
N ALA A 500 -37.83 -23.46 9.16
CA ALA A 500 -39.30 -23.61 9.09
C ALA A 500 -39.81 -23.88 7.67
N ALA A 501 -39.33 -23.13 6.69
CA ALA A 501 -39.73 -23.24 5.30
C ALA A 501 -39.03 -24.43 4.62
N ASN A 502 -39.75 -25.14 3.75
CA ASN A 502 -39.21 -26.27 3.02
C ASN A 502 -39.78 -26.38 1.60
N PHE A 503 -39.01 -26.97 0.69
CA PHE A 503 -39.52 -27.32 -0.63
C PHE A 503 -40.55 -28.44 -0.49
N SER A 504 -41.70 -28.31 -1.15
CA SER A 504 -42.70 -29.37 -1.21
C SER A 504 -42.11 -30.63 -1.89
N PRO A 505 -42.67 -31.84 -1.63
CA PRO A 505 -42.19 -33.06 -2.28
C PRO A 505 -42.14 -32.97 -3.82
N ALA A 506 -43.11 -32.29 -4.43
CA ALA A 506 -43.14 -32.06 -5.87
C ALA A 506 -42.01 -31.14 -6.35
N GLN A 507 -41.70 -30.07 -5.60
CA GLN A 507 -40.55 -29.20 -5.89
C GLN A 507 -39.23 -29.93 -5.71
N GLN A 508 -39.09 -30.74 -4.66
CA GLN A 508 -37.88 -31.53 -4.41
C GLN A 508 -37.59 -32.47 -5.59
N GLN A 509 -38.60 -33.23 -6.03
CA GLN A 509 -38.45 -34.11 -7.18
C GLN A 509 -38.08 -33.32 -8.46
N ALA A 510 -38.75 -32.18 -8.72
CA ALA A 510 -38.46 -31.36 -9.90
C ALA A 510 -37.02 -30.81 -9.88
N ILE A 511 -36.52 -30.37 -8.72
CA ILE A 511 -35.13 -29.91 -8.54
C ILE A 511 -34.14 -31.03 -8.87
N LEU A 512 -34.33 -32.24 -8.31
CA LEU A 512 -33.45 -33.38 -8.54
C LEU A 512 -33.45 -33.79 -10.02
N GLU A 513 -34.62 -33.82 -10.66
CA GLU A 513 -34.73 -34.13 -12.09
C GLU A 513 -34.02 -33.11 -12.96
N VAL A 514 -34.13 -31.81 -12.65
CA VAL A 514 -33.42 -30.74 -13.36
C VAL A 514 -31.91 -30.90 -13.26
N LEU A 515 -31.39 -31.15 -12.06
CA LEU A 515 -29.95 -31.34 -11.83
C LEU A 515 -29.43 -32.59 -12.55
N GLY A 516 -30.18 -33.70 -12.48
CA GLY A 516 -29.83 -34.94 -13.18
C GLY A 516 -29.82 -34.78 -14.70
N ARG A 517 -30.86 -34.15 -15.28
CA ARG A 517 -30.95 -33.90 -16.74
C ARG A 517 -29.87 -32.97 -17.25
N ALA A 518 -29.39 -32.04 -16.43
CA ALA A 518 -28.31 -31.13 -16.79
C ALA A 518 -26.91 -31.78 -16.73
N GLY A 519 -26.80 -33.01 -16.22
CA GLY A 519 -25.56 -33.77 -16.19
C GLY A 519 -24.68 -33.53 -14.96
N PHE A 520 -25.24 -33.04 -13.85
CA PHE A 520 -24.49 -32.94 -12.59
C PHE A 520 -24.27 -34.33 -11.99
N THR A 521 -23.03 -34.66 -11.61
CA THR A 521 -22.73 -35.95 -10.98
C THR A 521 -23.11 -35.97 -9.50
N PRO A 522 -23.68 -37.07 -8.96
CA PRO A 522 -24.14 -37.14 -7.57
C PRO A 522 -23.03 -36.94 -6.52
N ASP A 523 -21.83 -37.41 -6.82
CA ASP A 523 -20.66 -37.51 -5.93
C ASP A 523 -19.77 -36.26 -5.92
N ARG A 524 -20.14 -35.22 -6.66
CA ARG A 524 -19.37 -33.98 -6.75
C ARG A 524 -20.20 -32.79 -6.26
N ASN A 525 -19.62 -32.00 -5.37
CA ASN A 525 -20.25 -30.80 -4.84
C ASN A 525 -20.70 -29.83 -5.96
N ILE A 526 -21.98 -29.46 -5.91
CA ILE A 526 -22.63 -28.51 -6.80
C ILE A 526 -22.67 -27.15 -6.09
N ARG A 527 -22.20 -26.09 -6.74
CA ARG A 527 -22.23 -24.72 -6.22
C ARG A 527 -23.52 -24.02 -6.65
N PHE A 528 -24.29 -23.56 -5.67
CA PHE A 528 -25.48 -22.74 -5.82
C PHE A 528 -25.14 -21.29 -5.50
N ARG A 529 -25.08 -20.44 -6.51
CA ARG A 529 -24.74 -19.02 -6.41
C ARG A 529 -26.01 -18.17 -6.47
N SER A 530 -26.14 -17.24 -5.53
CA SER A 530 -27.19 -16.22 -5.55
C SER A 530 -27.19 -15.46 -6.87
N SER A 531 -28.36 -15.26 -7.48
CA SER A 531 -28.54 -14.50 -8.72
C SER A 531 -29.77 -13.60 -8.61
N THR A 532 -29.61 -12.35 -8.19
CA THR A 532 -30.75 -11.41 -8.01
C THR A 532 -30.96 -10.52 -9.22
N ASN A 533 -32.15 -9.95 -9.42
CA ASN A 533 -32.40 -8.96 -10.50
C ASN A 533 -32.00 -7.52 -10.12
N VAL A 534 -31.49 -7.32 -8.90
CA VAL A 534 -30.96 -6.04 -8.43
C VAL A 534 -29.43 -5.96 -8.53
N GLU A 535 -28.74 -7.11 -8.49
CA GLU A 535 -27.28 -7.16 -8.65
C GLU A 535 -26.83 -7.08 -10.12
N ASP A 536 -25.55 -6.72 -10.30
CA ASP A 536 -24.85 -6.60 -11.59
C ASP A 536 -25.56 -5.67 -12.59
N SER A 537 -26.26 -4.65 -12.08
CA SER A 537 -26.81 -3.55 -12.86
C SER A 537 -25.81 -2.39 -12.99
N GLU A 538 -26.08 -1.41 -13.85
CA GLU A 538 -25.21 -0.23 -14.01
C GLU A 538 -25.09 0.62 -12.73
N GLN A 539 -26.00 0.45 -11.78
CA GLN A 539 -26.17 1.33 -10.62
C GLN A 539 -26.08 0.60 -9.28
N PHE A 540 -26.01 -0.74 -9.28
CA PHE A 540 -26.00 -1.56 -8.07
C PHE A 540 -25.15 -2.81 -8.24
N SER A 541 -24.20 -3.01 -7.32
CA SER A 541 -23.35 -4.21 -7.22
C SER A 541 -23.83 -5.08 -6.06
N GLY A 542 -23.98 -6.38 -6.31
CA GLY A 542 -24.29 -7.38 -5.28
C GLY A 542 -23.06 -8.07 -4.67
N ALA A 543 -21.85 -7.55 -4.92
CA ALA A 543 -20.60 -8.13 -4.43
C ALA A 543 -20.61 -8.26 -2.91
N GLY A 544 -20.35 -9.45 -2.36
CA GLY A 544 -20.33 -9.65 -0.91
C GLY A 544 -21.66 -9.42 -0.17
N LEU A 545 -22.79 -9.20 -0.86
CA LEU A 545 -24.08 -9.01 -0.19
C LEU A 545 -24.81 -10.34 0.07
N TYR A 546 -24.61 -11.31 -0.81
CA TYR A 546 -25.35 -12.57 -0.82
C TYR A 546 -24.40 -13.76 -0.80
N ASP A 547 -24.86 -14.85 -0.18
CA ASP A 547 -24.06 -16.05 0.02
C ASP A 547 -24.25 -17.08 -1.09
N SER A 548 -23.21 -17.86 -1.35
CA SER A 548 -23.27 -19.03 -2.21
C SER A 548 -22.93 -20.28 -1.40
N TYR A 549 -23.69 -21.36 -1.59
CA TYR A 549 -23.52 -22.60 -0.83
C TYR A 549 -23.25 -23.77 -1.78
N SER A 550 -22.43 -24.72 -1.34
CA SER A 550 -22.26 -25.99 -2.03
C SER A 550 -23.26 -27.01 -1.47
N GLY A 551 -23.79 -27.88 -2.34
CA GLY A 551 -24.64 -29.00 -1.97
C GLY A 551 -24.20 -30.29 -2.67
N CYS A 552 -24.30 -31.40 -1.95
CA CYS A 552 -24.05 -32.74 -2.47
C CYS A 552 -25.36 -33.36 -2.94
N LEU A 553 -25.40 -33.83 -4.19
CA LEU A 553 -26.61 -34.44 -4.74
C LEU A 553 -26.81 -35.86 -4.22
N ALA A 554 -25.73 -36.61 -3.95
CA ALA A 554 -25.81 -37.94 -3.35
C ALA A 554 -26.48 -37.96 -1.97
N ASP A 555 -26.27 -36.91 -1.16
CA ASP A 555 -26.86 -36.76 0.18
C ASP A 555 -28.39 -36.56 0.17
N ASP A 556 -29.01 -36.26 -0.98
CA ASP A 556 -30.47 -36.20 -1.11
C ASP A 556 -31.02 -37.41 -1.91
N LEU A 557 -30.15 -38.31 -2.35
CA LEU A 557 -30.48 -39.52 -3.12
C LEU A 557 -30.27 -40.82 -2.33
N ASN A 558 -29.48 -40.78 -1.25
CA ASN A 558 -29.31 -41.87 -0.31
C ASN A 558 -30.54 -42.00 0.63
N SER A 559 -30.59 -43.07 1.41
CA SER A 559 -31.75 -43.42 2.26
C SER A 559 -31.50 -43.13 3.75
N ASP A 560 -30.36 -42.53 4.10
CA ASP A 560 -30.08 -42.00 5.42
C ASP A 560 -30.10 -40.47 5.40
N ASN A 561 -30.24 -39.89 6.60
CA ASN A 561 -29.99 -38.47 6.84
C ASN A 561 -28.75 -38.31 7.75
N ALA A 562 -27.85 -39.29 7.72
CA ALA A 562 -26.76 -39.48 8.67
C ALA A 562 -25.44 -39.16 7.98
N GLY A 563 -24.73 -38.15 8.48
CA GLY A 563 -23.45 -37.75 7.92
C GLY A 563 -22.34 -38.81 8.10
N PRO A 564 -21.16 -38.58 7.50
CA PRO A 564 -20.73 -37.32 6.86
C PRO A 564 -21.28 -37.12 5.44
N SER A 565 -21.16 -35.91 4.91
CA SER A 565 -21.50 -35.59 3.52
C SER A 565 -20.70 -36.46 2.54
N VAL A 566 -21.36 -37.05 1.54
CA VAL A 566 -20.72 -37.95 0.56
C VAL A 566 -19.67 -37.21 -0.27
N CYS A 567 -19.95 -35.96 -0.64
CA CYS A 567 -19.06 -35.13 -1.44
C CYS A 567 -17.94 -34.46 -0.62
N ASP A 568 -18.01 -34.52 0.71
CA ASP A 568 -17.01 -33.94 1.62
C ASP A 568 -17.03 -34.69 2.97
N PRO A 569 -16.18 -35.72 3.14
CA PRO A 569 -16.14 -36.52 4.36
C PRO A 569 -15.72 -35.76 5.62
N THR A 570 -15.16 -34.54 5.48
CA THR A 570 -14.80 -33.70 6.65
C THR A 570 -16.02 -33.05 7.30
N GLU A 571 -17.15 -33.00 6.59
CA GLU A 571 -18.40 -32.46 7.06
C GLU A 571 -19.24 -33.55 7.74
N ASN A 572 -19.29 -33.52 9.07
CA ASN A 572 -19.95 -34.54 9.91
C ASN A 572 -21.46 -34.71 9.68
N ARG A 573 -22.09 -33.85 8.88
CA ARG A 573 -23.52 -33.89 8.54
C ARG A 573 -23.66 -33.80 7.04
N GLU A 574 -24.68 -34.46 6.50
CA GLU A 574 -25.08 -34.28 5.12
C GLU A 574 -25.28 -32.80 4.75
N ARG A 575 -24.88 -32.50 3.52
CA ARG A 575 -24.90 -31.19 2.90
C ARG A 575 -25.71 -31.24 1.61
N GLY A 576 -26.93 -31.77 1.65
CA GLY A 576 -27.85 -31.86 0.51
C GLY A 576 -28.10 -30.54 -0.25
N VAL A 577 -28.52 -30.65 -1.52
CA VAL A 577 -28.88 -29.55 -2.42
C VAL A 577 -30.07 -28.72 -1.92
N PHE A 578 -31.05 -29.33 -1.24
CA PHE A 578 -32.19 -28.57 -0.69
C PHE A 578 -31.76 -27.63 0.45
N ARG A 579 -30.83 -28.09 1.29
CA ARG A 579 -30.21 -27.26 2.34
C ARG A 579 -29.45 -26.11 1.70
N ALA A 580 -28.66 -26.36 0.66
CA ALA A 580 -27.90 -25.33 -0.04
C ALA A 580 -28.83 -24.24 -0.60
N LEU A 581 -29.90 -24.62 -1.31
CA LEU A 581 -30.88 -23.69 -1.87
C LEU A 581 -31.59 -22.83 -0.80
N ARG A 582 -32.06 -23.43 0.30
CA ARG A 582 -32.68 -22.68 1.41
C ARG A 582 -31.75 -21.63 2.01
N ARG A 583 -30.45 -21.97 2.12
CA ARG A 583 -29.45 -21.04 2.63
C ARG A 583 -29.14 -19.91 1.65
N VAL A 584 -29.11 -20.18 0.34
CA VAL A 584 -29.02 -19.13 -0.70
C VAL A 584 -30.22 -18.20 -0.59
N TYR A 585 -31.44 -18.73 -0.45
CA TYR A 585 -32.65 -17.93 -0.29
C TYR A 585 -32.66 -17.10 1.00
N ALA A 586 -32.21 -17.67 2.12
CA ALA A 586 -32.05 -16.93 3.37
C ALA A 586 -31.08 -15.74 3.22
N SER A 587 -30.03 -15.89 2.40
CA SER A 587 -29.03 -14.85 2.18
C SER A 587 -29.58 -13.60 1.50
N PHE A 588 -30.75 -13.68 0.84
CA PHE A 588 -31.45 -12.49 0.33
C PHE A 588 -31.73 -11.47 1.43
N TYR A 589 -31.88 -11.93 2.67
CA TYR A 589 -32.11 -11.14 3.89
C TYR A 589 -30.86 -11.06 4.78
N ASN A 590 -29.66 -11.21 4.21
CA ASN A 590 -28.43 -10.79 4.89
C ASN A 590 -28.51 -9.29 5.18
N GLU A 591 -27.89 -8.88 6.30
CA GLU A 591 -28.00 -7.51 6.81
C GLU A 591 -27.56 -6.47 5.79
N ASN A 592 -26.34 -6.61 5.26
CA ASN A 592 -25.78 -5.68 4.28
C ASN A 592 -26.63 -5.66 3.00
N ALA A 593 -27.14 -6.81 2.56
CA ALA A 593 -28.01 -6.89 1.39
C ALA A 593 -29.31 -6.10 1.56
N TYR A 594 -29.96 -6.24 2.71
CA TYR A 594 -31.20 -5.52 3.00
C TYR A 594 -30.96 -4.03 3.23
N LEU A 595 -29.90 -3.66 3.95
CA LEU A 595 -29.54 -2.26 4.18
C LEU A 595 -29.31 -1.51 2.88
N GLU A 596 -28.61 -2.11 1.92
CA GLU A 596 -28.40 -1.49 0.61
C GLU A 596 -29.72 -1.32 -0.16
N ARG A 597 -30.60 -2.34 -0.16
CA ARG A 597 -31.93 -2.20 -0.77
C ARG A 597 -32.78 -1.12 -0.10
N LEU A 598 -32.72 -1.02 1.23
CA LEU A 598 -33.41 0.02 2.01
C LEU A 598 -32.87 1.42 1.71
N ARG A 599 -31.54 1.57 1.62
CA ARG A 599 -30.85 2.82 1.28
C ARG A 599 -31.27 3.36 -0.08
N HIS A 600 -31.48 2.47 -1.05
CA HIS A 600 -31.93 2.79 -2.39
C HIS A 600 -33.45 2.85 -2.57
N GLY A 601 -34.23 2.60 -1.51
CA GLY A 601 -35.69 2.57 -1.57
C GLY A 601 -36.24 1.51 -2.51
N VAL A 602 -35.56 0.36 -2.63
CA VAL A 602 -35.97 -0.74 -3.51
C VAL A 602 -37.27 -1.36 -3.00
N ASP A 603 -38.22 -1.54 -3.92
CA ASP A 603 -39.46 -2.26 -3.67
C ASP A 603 -39.19 -3.78 -3.64
N GLU A 604 -39.22 -4.36 -2.45
CA GLU A 604 -39.01 -5.80 -2.20
C GLU A 604 -39.97 -6.71 -3.02
N ALA A 605 -41.13 -6.20 -3.45
CA ALA A 605 -42.06 -6.97 -4.28
C ALA A 605 -41.55 -7.15 -5.73
N LYS A 606 -40.63 -6.30 -6.19
CA LYS A 606 -40.09 -6.33 -7.57
C LYS A 606 -38.77 -7.07 -7.69
N VAL A 607 -38.17 -7.48 -6.58
CA VAL A 607 -36.86 -8.14 -6.53
C VAL A 607 -36.96 -9.54 -5.95
N GLY A 608 -36.06 -10.45 -6.36
CA GLY A 608 -36.04 -11.82 -5.88
C GLY A 608 -34.67 -12.49 -6.01
N MET A 609 -34.62 -13.77 -5.65
CA MET A 609 -33.40 -14.59 -5.69
C MET A 609 -33.57 -15.79 -6.63
N ALA A 610 -33.02 -15.68 -7.84
CA ALA A 610 -32.74 -16.83 -8.70
C ALA A 610 -31.40 -17.44 -8.27
N VAL A 611 -31.02 -18.58 -8.88
CA VAL A 611 -29.80 -19.31 -8.46
C VAL A 611 -29.04 -19.83 -9.66
N LEU A 612 -27.81 -19.37 -9.85
CA LEU A 612 -26.86 -19.92 -10.82
C LEU A 612 -26.22 -21.19 -10.24
N VAL A 613 -26.20 -22.27 -11.01
CA VAL A 613 -25.75 -23.59 -10.58
C VAL A 613 -24.65 -24.09 -11.52
N HIS A 614 -23.50 -24.46 -10.96
CA HIS A 614 -22.39 -25.12 -11.65
C HIS A 614 -21.60 -25.98 -10.65
N HIS A 615 -20.70 -26.86 -11.09
CA HIS A 615 -19.88 -27.61 -10.12
C HIS A 615 -18.92 -26.70 -9.34
N SER A 616 -18.69 -27.03 -8.07
CA SER A 616 -17.64 -26.40 -7.27
C SER A 616 -16.24 -26.84 -7.72
N THR A 617 -15.26 -26.01 -7.39
CA THR A 617 -13.83 -26.36 -7.44
C THR A 617 -13.39 -26.50 -5.98
N PRO A 618 -13.02 -27.71 -5.53
CA PRO A 618 -12.44 -27.92 -4.21
C PRO A 618 -11.10 -27.20 -4.07
N ASP A 619 -10.83 -26.65 -2.88
CA ASP A 619 -9.60 -25.90 -2.58
C ASP A 619 -8.30 -26.65 -2.95
N PRO A 620 -8.15 -27.98 -2.71
CA PRO A 620 -6.94 -28.70 -3.10
C PRO A 620 -6.68 -28.75 -4.62
N LEU A 621 -7.70 -28.47 -5.45
CA LEU A 621 -7.57 -28.43 -6.90
C LEU A 621 -7.28 -27.02 -7.42
N GLU A 622 -7.23 -26.00 -6.56
CA GLU A 622 -6.95 -24.62 -6.95
C GLU A 622 -5.45 -24.37 -6.91
N LEU A 623 -4.85 -24.20 -8.09
CA LEU A 623 -3.43 -23.85 -8.22
C LEU A 623 -3.22 -22.33 -8.05
N ALA A 624 -4.23 -21.55 -8.46
CA ALA A 624 -4.26 -20.11 -8.25
C ALA A 624 -5.72 -19.62 -8.22
N ASN A 625 -5.96 -18.58 -7.45
CA ASN A 625 -7.23 -17.86 -7.39
C ASN A 625 -6.99 -16.39 -7.75
N GLY A 626 -7.93 -15.76 -8.44
CA GLY A 626 -7.68 -14.46 -9.06
C GLY A 626 -8.91 -13.62 -9.31
N VAL A 627 -8.71 -12.31 -9.31
CA VAL A 627 -9.71 -11.30 -9.70
C VAL A 627 -9.07 -10.27 -10.61
N ALA A 628 -9.82 -9.79 -11.60
CA ALA A 628 -9.32 -8.83 -12.57
C ALA A 628 -10.33 -7.73 -12.89
N THR A 629 -9.86 -6.48 -12.90
CA THR A 629 -10.62 -5.35 -13.44
C THR A 629 -10.15 -5.07 -14.87
N VAL A 630 -11.08 -4.92 -15.80
CA VAL A 630 -10.82 -4.62 -17.21
C VAL A 630 -11.52 -3.32 -17.57
N GLU A 631 -10.75 -2.26 -17.76
CA GLU A 631 -11.23 -0.94 -18.15
C GLU A 631 -11.16 -0.78 -19.66
N VAL A 632 -12.27 -0.37 -20.28
CA VAL A 632 -12.38 -0.16 -21.73
C VAL A 632 -12.66 1.31 -22.03
N ASN A 633 -11.90 1.90 -22.95
CA ASN A 633 -12.10 3.25 -23.46
C ASN A 633 -12.09 3.28 -25.00
N LYS A 634 -13.23 3.67 -25.59
CA LYS A 634 -13.51 3.79 -27.04
C LYS A 634 -14.06 5.17 -27.41
N THR A 635 -13.72 6.18 -26.62
CA THR A 635 -14.21 7.56 -26.82
C THR A 635 -13.64 8.18 -28.09
N GLN A 636 -12.42 7.82 -28.48
CA GLN A 636 -11.80 8.24 -29.74
C GLN A 636 -12.19 7.30 -30.89
N PRO A 637 -12.63 7.82 -32.05
CA PRO A 637 -12.98 7.01 -33.21
C PRO A 637 -11.83 6.11 -33.68
N GLY A 638 -12.09 4.82 -33.90
CA GLY A 638 -11.11 3.85 -34.40
C GLY A 638 -10.07 3.39 -33.38
N GLN A 639 -10.20 3.80 -32.12
CA GLN A 639 -9.30 3.42 -31.04
C GLN A 639 -10.01 2.65 -29.93
N ARG A 640 -9.37 1.61 -29.41
CA ARG A 640 -9.83 0.79 -28.28
C ARG A 640 -8.70 0.59 -27.27
N TRP A 641 -8.74 1.44 -26.25
CA TRP A 641 -8.15 1.35 -24.92
C TRP A 641 -8.64 0.13 -24.14
N VAL A 642 -7.78 -0.83 -23.79
CA VAL A 642 -8.05 -1.76 -22.67
C VAL A 642 -6.89 -1.77 -21.69
N THR A 643 -7.20 -1.56 -20.41
CA THR A 643 -6.26 -1.73 -19.29
C THR A 643 -6.82 -2.77 -18.35
N MET A 644 -6.02 -3.79 -18.01
CA MET A 644 -6.40 -4.86 -17.10
C MET A 644 -5.51 -4.82 -15.86
N ARG A 645 -6.09 -4.90 -14.67
CA ARG A 645 -5.35 -5.13 -13.42
C ARG A 645 -5.64 -6.55 -12.95
N LEU A 646 -4.64 -7.43 -13.03
CA LEU A 646 -4.72 -8.85 -12.72
C LEU A 646 -4.14 -9.08 -11.33
N VAL A 647 -4.98 -9.50 -10.39
CA VAL A 647 -4.57 -9.77 -9.01
C VAL A 647 -4.70 -11.26 -8.75
N THR A 648 -3.57 -11.92 -8.53
CA THR A 648 -3.50 -13.39 -8.41
C THR A 648 -2.89 -13.81 -7.08
N GLN A 649 -3.43 -14.85 -6.47
CA GLN A 649 -2.88 -15.49 -5.28
C GLN A 649 -2.68 -16.99 -5.50
N ALA A 650 -1.62 -17.54 -4.89
CA ALA A 650 -1.32 -18.97 -4.98
C ALA A 650 -2.36 -19.80 -4.21
N GLY A 651 -2.71 -20.96 -4.77
CA GLY A 651 -3.67 -21.87 -4.14
C GLY A 651 -5.12 -21.35 -4.14
N ALA A 652 -5.91 -21.83 -3.18
CA ALA A 652 -7.26 -21.36 -2.89
C ALA A 652 -7.29 -20.09 -2.01
N VAL A 653 -6.13 -19.50 -1.69
CA VAL A 653 -6.06 -18.34 -0.79
C VAL A 653 -6.82 -17.17 -1.42
N SER A 654 -7.60 -16.49 -0.57
CA SER A 654 -8.47 -15.41 -1.01
C SER A 654 -7.66 -14.21 -1.51
N VAL A 655 -7.97 -13.75 -2.72
CA VAL A 655 -7.47 -12.47 -3.23
C VAL A 655 -8.32 -11.31 -2.76
N ALA A 656 -9.63 -11.52 -2.65
CA ALA A 656 -10.55 -10.47 -2.25
C ALA A 656 -10.34 -10.09 -0.78
N ASN A 657 -10.02 -11.06 0.08
CA ASN A 657 -9.85 -10.86 1.51
C ASN A 657 -8.64 -11.67 1.97
N PRO A 658 -7.40 -11.23 1.68
CA PRO A 658 -6.23 -11.96 2.12
C PRO A 658 -6.07 -11.92 3.65
N GLU A 659 -5.44 -12.95 4.19
CA GLU A 659 -4.89 -12.88 5.55
C GLU A 659 -3.91 -11.71 5.67
N PRO A 660 -3.70 -11.09 6.86
CA PRO A 660 -2.91 -9.86 7.04
C PRO A 660 -1.49 -9.86 6.42
N ASN A 661 -0.89 -11.03 6.18
CA ASN A 661 0.44 -11.19 5.61
C ASN A 661 0.45 -11.86 4.22
N ALA A 662 -0.72 -12.11 3.62
CA ALA A 662 -0.89 -12.68 2.29
C ALA A 662 -1.06 -11.58 1.23
N MET A 663 0.05 -11.00 0.76
CA MET A 663 0.03 -10.03 -0.32
C MET A 663 -0.15 -10.75 -1.66
N PRO A 664 -1.11 -10.36 -2.52
CA PRO A 664 -1.25 -10.96 -3.83
C PRO A 664 -0.31 -10.35 -4.87
N GLU A 665 -0.01 -11.14 -5.89
CA GLU A 665 0.71 -10.72 -7.09
C GLU A 665 -0.17 -9.76 -7.90
N LEU A 666 0.40 -8.65 -8.37
CA LEU A 666 -0.28 -7.67 -9.22
C LEU A 666 0.45 -7.53 -10.56
N VAL A 667 -0.29 -7.74 -11.65
CA VAL A 667 0.18 -7.54 -13.03
C VAL A 667 -0.81 -6.63 -13.74
N VAL A 668 -0.30 -5.62 -14.45
CA VAL A 668 -1.08 -4.78 -15.35
C VAL A 668 -0.89 -5.27 -16.78
N ALA A 669 -1.98 -5.40 -17.54
CA ALA A 669 -1.94 -5.74 -18.95
C ALA A 669 -2.64 -4.64 -19.78
N GLU A 670 -1.95 -4.09 -20.78
CA GLU A 670 -2.47 -3.03 -21.64
C GLU A 670 -2.61 -3.52 -23.07
N LEU A 671 -3.75 -3.24 -23.71
CA LEU A 671 -4.02 -3.60 -25.11
C LEU A 671 -4.47 -2.38 -25.91
N TRP A 672 -3.93 -2.28 -27.12
CA TRP A 672 -4.30 -1.26 -28.10
C TRP A 672 -4.86 -1.91 -29.38
N ASN A 673 -6.07 -1.53 -29.79
CA ASN A 673 -6.73 -1.94 -31.05
C ASN A 673 -6.72 -3.46 -31.37
N SER A 674 -6.62 -4.33 -30.35
CA SER A 674 -6.55 -5.80 -30.45
C SER A 674 -5.18 -6.41 -30.77
N GLN A 675 -4.07 -5.70 -30.50
CA GLN A 675 -2.73 -6.30 -30.46
C GLN A 675 -2.53 -7.16 -29.20
N SER A 676 -1.46 -7.97 -29.16
CA SER A 676 -1.05 -8.70 -27.95
C SER A 676 -0.88 -7.74 -26.78
N ALA A 677 -1.28 -8.18 -25.58
CA ALA A 677 -1.16 -7.35 -24.38
C ALA A 677 0.31 -7.08 -24.03
N TRP A 678 0.60 -5.84 -23.65
CA TRP A 678 1.84 -5.49 -22.99
C TRP A 678 1.68 -5.70 -21.49
N LEU A 679 2.54 -6.53 -20.89
CA LEU A 679 2.48 -6.86 -19.48
C LEU A 679 3.47 -6.01 -18.69
N ARG A 680 3.00 -5.49 -17.55
CA ARG A 680 3.79 -4.79 -16.56
C ARG A 680 3.60 -5.45 -15.21
N PHE A 681 4.67 -6.02 -14.68
CA PHE A 681 4.66 -6.64 -13.36
C PHE A 681 4.78 -5.56 -12.28
N GLU A 682 3.81 -5.45 -11.37
CA GLU A 682 3.77 -4.38 -10.36
C GLU A 682 4.22 -4.85 -8.97
N ARG A 683 3.88 -6.08 -8.57
CA ARG A 683 4.06 -6.53 -7.19
C ARG A 683 4.12 -8.04 -7.06
N VAL A 684 5.03 -8.55 -6.23
CA VAL A 684 5.17 -9.98 -5.87
C VAL A 684 4.11 -10.47 -4.89
N SER A 685 3.72 -11.74 -5.01
CA SER A 685 2.95 -12.41 -3.95
C SER A 685 3.87 -12.78 -2.78
N SER A 686 3.37 -12.66 -1.55
CA SER A 686 4.09 -13.15 -0.36
C SER A 686 3.93 -14.66 -0.13
N LEU A 687 3.10 -15.34 -0.93
CA LEU A 687 2.82 -16.78 -0.84
C LEU A 687 3.67 -17.63 -1.80
N VAL A 688 4.50 -17.00 -2.61
CA VAL A 688 5.43 -17.71 -3.49
C VAL A 688 6.87 -17.40 -3.07
N PRO A 689 7.83 -18.32 -3.28
CA PRO A 689 9.23 -18.07 -2.95
C PRO A 689 9.74 -16.78 -3.61
N LEU A 690 10.63 -16.05 -2.94
CA LEU A 690 11.26 -14.85 -3.52
C LEU A 690 11.84 -15.16 -4.92
N GLY A 691 11.44 -14.36 -5.92
CA GLY A 691 11.77 -14.55 -7.34
C GLY A 691 10.79 -15.41 -8.14
N ALA A 692 9.86 -16.12 -7.50
CA ALA A 692 8.80 -16.88 -8.17
C ALA A 692 7.62 -15.97 -8.57
N ARG A 693 6.71 -16.56 -9.35
CA ARG A 693 5.46 -15.96 -9.82
C ARG A 693 4.30 -16.92 -9.54
N VAL A 694 3.09 -16.40 -9.38
CA VAL A 694 1.91 -17.22 -9.12
C VAL A 694 1.47 -17.95 -10.40
N LEU A 695 1.43 -17.24 -11.53
CA LEU A 695 1.25 -17.81 -12.86
C LEU A 695 2.58 -17.81 -13.61
N GLU A 696 2.73 -18.72 -14.58
CA GLU A 696 3.91 -18.80 -15.42
C GLU A 696 4.09 -17.52 -16.24
N TRP A 697 5.20 -16.82 -15.99
CA TRP A 697 5.58 -15.60 -16.68
C TRP A 697 6.29 -15.91 -18.01
N GLU A 698 5.90 -15.36 -19.16
CA GLU A 698 4.77 -14.43 -19.45
C GLU A 698 3.52 -15.15 -19.96
N ARG A 699 3.66 -16.43 -20.31
CA ARG A 699 2.71 -17.18 -21.13
C ARG A 699 1.31 -17.24 -20.53
N GLU A 700 1.18 -17.53 -19.24
CA GLU A 700 -0.15 -17.68 -18.61
C GLU A 700 -0.84 -16.35 -18.38
N TYR A 701 -0.08 -15.28 -18.15
CA TYR A 701 -0.62 -13.92 -18.04
C TYR A 701 -1.15 -13.40 -19.38
N LEU A 702 -0.43 -13.65 -20.48
CA LEU A 702 -0.91 -13.33 -21.82
C LEU A 702 -2.18 -14.12 -22.18
N GLU A 703 -2.24 -15.41 -21.81
CA GLU A 703 -3.43 -16.23 -22.03
C GLU A 703 -4.62 -15.74 -21.22
N LEU A 704 -4.41 -15.37 -19.94
CA LEU A 704 -5.46 -14.77 -19.12
C LEU A 704 -5.98 -13.47 -19.75
N ALA A 705 -5.09 -12.55 -20.12
CA ALA A 705 -5.48 -11.29 -20.77
C ALA A 705 -6.30 -11.53 -22.04
N ARG A 706 -5.93 -12.53 -22.85
CA ARG A 706 -6.69 -12.94 -24.05
C ARG A 706 -8.09 -13.45 -23.71
N LEU A 707 -8.23 -14.31 -22.69
CA LEU A 707 -9.53 -14.83 -22.24
C LEU A 707 -10.45 -13.72 -21.74
N LEU A 708 -9.90 -12.77 -20.98
CA LEU A 708 -10.65 -11.62 -20.46
C LEU A 708 -11.06 -10.66 -21.58
N ASP A 709 -10.20 -10.40 -22.58
CA ASP A 709 -10.55 -9.57 -23.74
C ASP A 709 -11.64 -10.22 -24.62
N LEU A 710 -11.62 -11.55 -24.79
CA LEU A 710 -12.68 -12.28 -25.50
C LEU A 710 -14.04 -12.13 -24.83
N ALA A 711 -14.09 -12.33 -23.51
CA ALA A 711 -15.31 -12.10 -22.74
C ALA A 711 -15.75 -10.63 -22.79
N THR A 712 -14.81 -9.70 -22.68
CA THR A 712 -15.06 -8.25 -22.79
C THR A 712 -15.66 -7.87 -24.14
N LYS A 713 -15.15 -8.42 -25.24
CA LYS A 713 -15.74 -8.23 -26.59
C LYS A 713 -17.16 -8.79 -26.69
N GLY A 714 -17.44 -9.91 -26.01
CA GLY A 714 -18.79 -10.45 -25.87
C GLY A 714 -19.73 -9.45 -25.20
N PHE A 715 -19.27 -8.77 -24.15
CA PHE A 715 -20.04 -7.71 -23.47
C PHE A 715 -20.25 -6.50 -24.38
N GLU A 716 -19.22 -6.05 -25.09
CA GLU A 716 -19.32 -4.94 -26.04
C GLU A 716 -20.35 -5.19 -27.15
N ALA A 717 -20.51 -6.44 -27.57
CA ALA A 717 -21.49 -6.81 -28.57
C ALA A 717 -22.94 -6.72 -28.06
N GLU A 718 -23.17 -6.98 -26.77
CA GLU A 718 -24.49 -6.81 -26.12
C GLU A 718 -24.78 -5.32 -25.84
N PHE A 719 -23.73 -4.49 -25.67
CA PHE A 719 -23.84 -3.06 -25.35
C PHE A 719 -23.00 -2.16 -26.29
N PRO A 720 -23.35 -2.09 -27.60
CA PRO A 720 -22.53 -1.41 -28.60
C PRO A 720 -22.38 0.10 -28.38
N ASP A 721 -23.36 0.74 -27.71
CA ASP A 721 -23.35 2.17 -27.42
C ASP A 721 -22.42 2.55 -26.26
N LYS A 722 -21.98 1.57 -25.44
CA LYS A 722 -21.06 1.84 -24.34
C LYS A 722 -19.64 2.10 -24.85
N ARG A 723 -19.21 3.35 -24.69
CA ARG A 723 -17.87 3.83 -25.08
C ARG A 723 -16.85 3.74 -23.97
N GLU A 724 -17.28 3.76 -22.71
CA GLU A 724 -16.40 3.69 -21.55
C GLU A 724 -17.07 2.87 -20.45
N PHE A 725 -16.36 1.87 -19.93
CA PHE A 725 -16.88 1.01 -18.85
C PHE A 725 -15.74 0.18 -18.22
N THR A 726 -16.01 -0.37 -17.03
CA THR A 726 -15.10 -1.30 -16.34
C THR A 726 -15.83 -2.60 -16.05
N LEU A 727 -15.21 -3.74 -16.35
CA LEU A 727 -15.68 -5.07 -16.00
C LEU A 727 -14.85 -5.64 -14.88
N ASP A 728 -15.47 -6.42 -14.00
CA ASP A 728 -14.82 -7.21 -12.97
C ASP A 728 -14.99 -8.71 -13.27
N PHE A 729 -13.91 -9.45 -13.10
CA PHE A 729 -13.81 -10.88 -13.41
C PHE A 729 -13.27 -11.65 -12.22
N GLU A 730 -13.79 -12.86 -12.03
CA GLU A 730 -13.19 -13.86 -11.14
C GLU A 730 -12.63 -15.01 -11.98
N TYR A 731 -11.40 -15.45 -11.69
CA TYR A 731 -10.75 -16.56 -12.37
C TYR A 731 -10.00 -17.48 -11.40
N LYS A 732 -9.71 -18.69 -11.87
CA LYS A 732 -8.90 -19.69 -11.16
C LYS A 732 -7.98 -20.41 -12.14
N LYS A 733 -6.87 -20.94 -11.66
CA LYS A 733 -6.10 -22.00 -12.33
C LYS A 733 -6.39 -23.31 -11.61
N VAL A 734 -6.83 -24.33 -12.33
CA VAL A 734 -7.40 -25.55 -11.74
C VAL A 734 -6.61 -26.79 -12.16
N ALA A 735 -6.32 -27.67 -11.20
CA ALA A 735 -5.74 -29.00 -11.38
C ALA A 735 -6.81 -30.04 -11.78
N PRO A 736 -6.42 -31.13 -12.46
CA PRO A 736 -5.07 -31.50 -12.85
C PRO A 736 -4.58 -30.86 -14.16
N GLU A 737 -5.46 -30.25 -14.95
CA GLU A 737 -5.11 -29.77 -16.30
C GLU A 737 -4.25 -28.49 -16.29
N GLY A 738 -4.16 -27.80 -15.16
CA GLY A 738 -3.49 -26.51 -15.05
C GLY A 738 -4.20 -25.39 -15.80
N ALA A 739 -5.50 -25.55 -16.08
CA ALA A 739 -6.24 -24.67 -16.97
C ALA A 739 -6.80 -23.44 -16.26
N LEU A 740 -6.73 -22.29 -16.94
CA LEU A 740 -7.41 -21.06 -16.52
C LEU A 740 -8.93 -21.19 -16.72
N ARG A 741 -9.70 -20.82 -15.70
CA ARG A 741 -11.16 -20.86 -15.67
C ARG A 741 -11.70 -19.52 -15.18
N VAL A 742 -12.46 -18.82 -16.02
CA VAL A 742 -13.18 -17.60 -15.65
C VAL A 742 -14.59 -18.00 -15.19
N LYS A 743 -14.97 -17.57 -13.99
CA LYS A 743 -16.20 -18.00 -13.32
C LYS A 743 -17.22 -16.88 -13.09
N GLN A 744 -16.84 -15.62 -13.32
CA GLN A 744 -17.72 -14.47 -13.20
C GLN A 744 -17.26 -13.34 -14.11
N ILE A 745 -18.22 -12.59 -14.64
CA ILE A 745 -18.07 -11.30 -15.32
C ILE A 745 -19.20 -10.41 -14.83
N ARG A 746 -18.90 -9.17 -14.50
CA ARG A 746 -19.91 -8.16 -14.16
C ARG A 746 -19.45 -6.77 -14.55
N LEU A 747 -20.41 -5.90 -14.84
CA LEU A 747 -20.14 -4.47 -14.99
C LEU A 747 -19.91 -3.85 -13.60
N VAL A 748 -18.85 -3.05 -13.45
CA VAL A 748 -18.64 -2.24 -12.25
C VAL A 748 -19.47 -0.96 -12.40
N PRO A 749 -20.45 -0.71 -11.51
CA PRO A 749 -21.18 0.55 -11.49
C PRO A 749 -20.23 1.73 -11.39
N ARG A 750 -20.48 2.77 -12.19
CA ARG A 750 -19.80 4.06 -12.05
C ARG A 750 -20.80 5.07 -11.52
N PRO A 751 -20.47 5.82 -10.45
CA PRO A 751 -21.29 6.97 -10.08
C PRO A 751 -21.47 7.86 -11.31
N PRO A 752 -22.67 8.43 -11.54
CA PRO A 752 -22.86 9.37 -12.62
C PRO A 752 -21.86 10.52 -12.45
N THR A 753 -21.05 10.74 -13.48
CA THR A 753 -20.12 11.86 -13.51
C THR A 753 -20.96 13.12 -13.68
N PRO A 754 -21.04 14.01 -12.68
CA PRO A 754 -21.80 15.24 -12.89
C PRO A 754 -21.08 16.05 -13.98
N ASP A 755 -21.84 16.83 -14.74
CA ASP A 755 -21.29 17.90 -15.60
C ASP A 755 -20.33 18.79 -14.80
N LYS A 756 -19.52 19.61 -15.49
CA LYS A 756 -18.64 20.64 -14.92
C LYS A 756 -19.10 21.10 -13.54
N VAL A 757 -18.40 20.63 -12.51
CA VAL A 757 -18.84 20.80 -11.12
C VAL A 757 -18.24 22.08 -10.59
N VAL A 758 -19.09 22.97 -10.06
CA VAL A 758 -18.61 24.10 -9.27
C VAL A 758 -18.18 23.60 -7.89
N PRO A 759 -16.89 23.67 -7.54
CA PRO A 759 -16.37 23.06 -6.32
C PRO A 759 -16.82 23.78 -5.04
N TRP A 760 -16.73 23.06 -3.93
CA TRP A 760 -16.83 23.54 -2.57
C TRP A 760 -15.44 23.79 -1.99
N LEU A 761 -15.17 25.04 -1.60
CA LEU A 761 -14.02 25.34 -0.76
C LEU A 761 -14.35 24.99 0.69
N LEU A 762 -13.52 24.15 1.29
CA LEU A 762 -13.58 23.80 2.70
C LEU A 762 -12.33 24.29 3.42
N ASN A 763 -12.52 24.83 4.62
CA ASN A 763 -11.46 25.30 5.47
C ASN A 763 -10.58 24.14 5.95
N GLU A 764 -9.28 24.38 5.99
CA GLU A 764 -8.29 23.45 6.53
C GLU A 764 -7.26 24.22 7.34
N THR A 765 -6.72 23.59 8.38
CA THR A 765 -5.78 24.23 9.29
C THR A 765 -4.36 23.71 9.05
N ASN A 766 -3.86 23.95 7.85
CA ASN A 766 -2.50 23.56 7.48
C ASN A 766 -1.46 24.59 7.93
N ARG A 767 -0.24 24.12 8.17
CA ARG A 767 0.94 24.98 8.37
C ARG A 767 1.67 25.14 7.05
N TRP A 768 1.86 26.38 6.65
CA TRP A 768 2.54 26.78 5.42
C TRP A 768 3.88 27.43 5.75
N VAL A 769 4.89 27.19 4.93
CA VAL A 769 6.22 27.77 5.07
C VAL A 769 6.71 28.27 3.71
N VAL A 770 7.74 29.10 3.71
CA VAL A 770 8.42 29.49 2.45
C VAL A 770 8.99 28.25 1.77
N PHE A 771 8.58 28.03 0.53
CA PHE A 771 9.08 26.96 -0.32
C PHE A 771 10.52 27.24 -0.72
N GLN A 772 11.45 26.44 -0.20
CA GLN A 772 12.88 26.54 -0.49
C GLN A 772 13.25 25.55 -1.60
N GLY A 773 12.78 25.83 -2.82
CA GLY A 773 13.06 25.09 -4.06
C GLY A 773 13.42 26.03 -5.21
N GLU A 774 13.24 25.60 -6.46
CA GLU A 774 13.65 26.36 -7.67
C GLU A 774 12.94 27.72 -7.85
N LEU A 775 11.83 27.94 -7.13
CA LEU A 775 11.05 29.17 -7.24
C LEU A 775 11.60 30.23 -6.28
N GLY A 776 11.91 31.41 -6.82
CA GLY A 776 12.40 32.56 -6.05
C GLY A 776 13.91 32.76 -6.22
N GLU A 777 14.53 33.36 -5.21
CA GLU A 777 16.00 33.44 -5.09
C GLU A 777 16.39 33.40 -3.61
N VAL A 778 17.66 33.06 -3.34
CA VAL A 778 18.11 32.67 -2.01
C VAL A 778 17.92 33.76 -0.93
N PHE A 779 18.09 35.05 -1.25
CA PHE A 779 17.90 36.13 -0.28
C PHE A 779 16.43 36.39 0.05
N ALA A 780 15.53 36.42 -0.93
CA ALA A 780 14.10 36.52 -0.74
C ALA A 780 13.59 35.34 0.09
N ASN A 781 14.04 34.13 -0.24
CA ASN A 781 13.70 32.92 0.51
C ASN A 781 14.17 33.01 1.97
N HIS A 782 15.35 33.60 2.24
CA HIS A 782 15.88 33.79 3.59
C HIS A 782 15.16 34.91 4.35
N ARG A 783 15.02 36.10 3.75
CA ARG A 783 14.47 37.30 4.38
C ARG A 783 12.98 37.17 4.68
N LEU A 784 12.22 36.52 3.79
CA LEU A 784 10.79 36.30 3.96
C LEU A 784 10.45 34.98 4.67
N LYS A 785 11.45 34.27 5.22
CA LYS A 785 11.20 33.05 6.00
C LYS A 785 10.11 33.28 7.02
N SER A 786 9.10 32.44 6.93
CA SER A 786 7.89 32.59 7.69
C SER A 786 7.11 31.29 7.77
N ALA A 787 6.33 31.16 8.82
CA ALA A 787 5.36 30.09 9.00
C ALA A 787 3.97 30.70 9.09
N TRP A 788 3.02 30.19 8.31
CA TRP A 788 1.67 30.72 8.18
C TRP A 788 0.62 29.66 8.50
N GLN A 789 -0.51 30.11 9.02
CA GLN A 789 -1.76 29.40 9.09
C GLN A 789 -2.84 30.32 8.50
N PHE A 790 -3.67 29.74 7.64
CA PHE A 790 -4.76 30.45 6.97
C PHE A 790 -6.09 29.84 7.42
N GLN A 791 -7.12 30.67 7.51
CA GLN A 791 -8.50 30.21 7.57
C GLN A 791 -9.26 30.77 6.36
N THR A 792 -9.99 29.89 5.66
CA THR A 792 -10.87 30.25 4.56
C THR A 792 -12.33 30.23 5.00
N ALA A 793 -13.21 30.80 4.20
CA ALA A 793 -14.63 30.52 4.28
C ALA A 793 -14.95 29.11 3.75
N ASN A 794 -16.02 28.52 4.28
CA ASN A 794 -16.67 27.34 3.73
C ASN A 794 -17.76 27.77 2.76
N LEU A 795 -17.54 27.61 1.45
CA LEU A 795 -18.50 28.09 0.43
C LEU A 795 -18.30 27.42 -0.93
N ARG A 796 -19.34 27.50 -1.77
CA ARG A 796 -19.27 27.13 -3.19
C ARG A 796 -18.53 28.18 -3.98
N LEU A 797 -17.61 27.77 -4.86
CA LEU A 797 -16.85 28.65 -5.75
C LEU A 797 -17.68 29.11 -6.98
N VAL A 798 -18.96 29.43 -6.78
CA VAL A 798 -19.85 30.00 -7.80
C VAL A 798 -19.48 31.46 -8.08
N SER A 799 -19.73 31.94 -9.30
CA SER A 799 -19.32 33.29 -9.76
C SER A 799 -19.68 34.42 -8.79
N SER A 800 -20.82 34.33 -8.10
CA SER A 800 -21.25 35.32 -7.08
C SER A 800 -20.35 35.35 -5.84
N ASN A 801 -19.77 34.23 -5.45
CA ASN A 801 -18.89 34.11 -4.28
C ASN A 801 -17.44 34.44 -4.60
N LEU A 802 -17.05 34.45 -5.87
CA LEU A 802 -15.67 34.68 -6.28
C LEU A 802 -15.27 36.18 -6.29
N VAL A 803 -16.19 37.10 -6.02
CA VAL A 803 -15.92 38.55 -6.06
C VAL A 803 -14.95 38.98 -4.95
N ALA A 804 -15.05 38.36 -3.77
CA ALA A 804 -14.17 38.61 -2.63
C ALA A 804 -13.19 37.43 -2.45
N THR A 805 -12.05 37.70 -1.81
CA THR A 805 -11.11 36.64 -1.40
C THR A 805 -11.83 35.60 -0.53
N PRO A 806 -11.52 34.30 -0.65
CA PRO A 806 -12.02 33.30 0.28
C PRO A 806 -11.29 33.32 1.63
N LEU A 807 -10.12 33.96 1.73
CA LEU A 807 -9.37 34.05 2.98
C LEU A 807 -10.10 34.93 4.01
N ARG A 808 -10.03 34.53 5.28
CA ARG A 808 -10.72 35.20 6.40
C ARG A 808 -9.74 35.62 7.48
N HIS A 809 -8.91 34.68 7.93
CA HIS A 809 -7.98 34.90 9.03
C HIS A 809 -6.57 34.46 8.64
N ILE A 810 -5.58 35.18 9.16
CA ILE A 810 -4.17 34.80 9.05
C ILE A 810 -3.54 34.72 10.44
N ALA A 811 -2.64 33.76 10.62
CA ALA A 811 -1.67 33.75 11.71
C ALA A 811 -0.30 33.44 11.14
N ALA A 812 0.71 34.22 11.48
CA ALA A 812 2.03 34.13 10.89
C ALA A 812 3.13 34.39 11.91
N THR A 813 4.19 33.59 11.87
CA THR A 813 5.49 33.88 12.49
C THR A 813 6.43 34.31 11.38
N LEU A 814 6.90 35.55 11.44
CA LEU A 814 7.67 36.21 10.39
C LEU A 814 9.06 36.57 10.90
N LEU A 815 10.07 36.37 10.06
CA LEU A 815 11.39 36.94 10.31
C LEU A 815 11.37 38.45 10.01
N ALA A 816 11.65 39.26 11.02
CA ALA A 816 11.80 40.71 10.91
C ALA A 816 13.23 41.10 11.35
N GLY A 817 14.16 41.06 10.39
CA GLY A 817 15.59 41.31 10.66
C GLY A 817 16.24 40.17 11.46
N LEU A 818 16.27 40.28 12.78
CA LEU A 818 16.78 39.25 13.69
C LEU A 818 15.72 38.64 14.60
N ASP A 819 14.54 39.25 14.64
CA ASP A 819 13.49 38.86 15.56
C ASP A 819 12.40 38.07 14.85
N LEU A 820 11.85 37.08 15.53
CA LEU A 820 10.65 36.38 15.10
C LEU A 820 9.43 37.12 15.65
N THR A 821 8.58 37.61 14.76
CA THR A 821 7.36 38.35 15.13
C THR A 821 6.12 37.52 14.82
N ASN A 822 5.23 37.40 15.81
CA ASN A 822 3.93 36.75 15.64
C ASN A 822 2.87 37.79 15.27
N ARG A 823 2.12 37.53 14.21
CA ARG A 823 1.01 38.36 13.73
C ARG A 823 -0.20 37.47 13.53
N ALA A 824 -1.36 37.87 14.05
CA ALA A 824 -2.61 37.18 13.80
C ALA A 824 -3.75 38.19 13.73
N GLY A 825 -4.77 37.90 12.94
CA GLY A 825 -5.93 38.77 12.80
C GLY A 825 -6.77 38.46 11.57
N ASP A 826 -7.97 39.02 11.57
CA ASP A 826 -8.87 38.97 10.42
C ASP A 826 -8.26 39.80 9.30
N LEU A 827 -8.18 39.21 8.10
CA LEU A 827 -7.49 39.79 6.97
C LEU A 827 -8.05 41.18 6.62
N ALA A 828 -9.38 41.33 6.68
CA ALA A 828 -10.09 42.58 6.43
C ALA A 828 -9.81 43.69 7.46
N SER A 829 -9.29 43.34 8.64
CA SER A 829 -8.94 44.27 9.72
C SER A 829 -7.50 44.76 9.66
N LEU A 830 -6.68 44.21 8.77
CA LEU A 830 -5.26 44.56 8.68
C LEU A 830 -5.06 45.99 8.17
N PRO A 831 -3.98 46.68 8.61
CA PRO A 831 -3.73 48.06 8.21
C PRO A 831 -3.63 48.23 6.68
N GLY A 832 -4.43 49.14 6.14
CA GLY A 832 -4.47 49.44 4.70
C GLY A 832 -4.87 48.25 3.84
N TYR A 833 -5.69 47.35 4.36
CA TYR A 833 -6.13 46.17 3.64
C TYR A 833 -6.93 46.53 2.37
N THR A 834 -6.62 45.85 1.26
CA THR A 834 -7.38 45.88 0.01
C THR A 834 -7.36 44.49 -0.63
N SER A 835 -8.43 44.11 -1.34
CA SER A 835 -8.49 42.88 -2.11
C SER A 835 -8.83 43.17 -3.56
N SER A 836 -8.15 42.51 -4.49
CA SER A 836 -8.48 42.51 -5.91
C SER A 836 -8.52 41.08 -6.44
N ARG A 837 -9.16 40.88 -7.58
CA ARG A 837 -9.12 39.61 -8.31
C ARG A 837 -8.61 39.84 -9.72
N ASP A 838 -7.70 39.01 -10.17
CA ASP A 838 -7.22 38.96 -11.55
C ASP A 838 -7.62 37.64 -12.23
N VAL A 839 -7.02 37.33 -13.37
CA VAL A 839 -7.29 36.10 -14.12
C VAL A 839 -6.80 34.84 -13.40
N ASP A 840 -5.78 34.97 -12.55
CA ASP A 840 -5.08 33.86 -11.93
C ASP A 840 -5.55 33.61 -10.48
N GLY A 841 -6.17 34.60 -9.83
CA GLY A 841 -6.66 34.44 -8.47
C GLY A 841 -7.04 35.73 -7.75
N TRP A 842 -6.94 35.70 -6.43
CA TRP A 842 -7.15 36.84 -5.54
C TRP A 842 -5.83 37.39 -5.04
N VAL A 843 -5.70 38.72 -5.00
CA VAL A 843 -4.56 39.42 -4.39
C VAL A 843 -5.04 40.25 -3.21
N ASP A 844 -4.61 39.85 -2.03
CA ASP A 844 -4.87 40.50 -0.74
C ASP A 844 -3.65 41.33 -0.33
N ARG A 845 -3.81 42.64 -0.14
CA ARG A 845 -2.72 43.57 0.19
C ARG A 845 -2.93 44.26 1.51
N TRP A 846 -1.89 44.40 2.32
CA TRP A 846 -1.89 45.15 3.57
C TRP A 846 -0.48 45.69 3.85
N HIS A 847 -0.28 46.39 4.98
CA HIS A 847 1.07 46.77 5.41
C HIS A 847 1.30 46.59 6.90
N TRP A 848 2.57 46.39 7.26
CA TRP A 848 3.08 46.46 8.62
C TRP A 848 4.31 47.36 8.69
N GLY A 849 4.63 47.83 9.88
CA GLY A 849 5.72 48.78 10.11
C GLY A 849 5.37 50.20 9.65
N GLU A 850 6.27 51.14 9.97
CA GLU A 850 6.13 52.56 9.63
C GLU A 850 7.45 53.12 9.09
N GLY A 851 7.37 54.22 8.33
CA GLY A 851 8.53 54.89 7.76
C GLY A 851 9.46 53.95 6.99
N ASP A 852 10.74 53.93 7.37
CA ASP A 852 11.79 53.10 6.76
C ASP A 852 11.67 51.60 7.02
N THR A 853 10.84 51.20 7.98
CA THR A 853 10.55 49.78 8.30
C THR A 853 9.24 49.30 7.69
N ARG A 854 8.56 50.17 6.94
CA ARG A 854 7.28 49.83 6.32
C ARG A 854 7.48 48.77 5.25
N GLN A 855 6.68 47.72 5.35
CA GLN A 855 6.61 46.62 4.39
C GLN A 855 5.17 46.50 3.89
N GLN A 856 4.99 46.51 2.57
CA GLN A 856 3.71 46.25 1.93
C GLN A 856 3.65 44.79 1.53
N PHE A 857 2.71 44.05 2.12
CA PHE A 857 2.50 42.64 1.86
C PHE A 857 1.41 42.49 0.79
N ALA A 858 1.60 41.54 -0.11
CA ALA A 858 0.63 41.11 -1.10
C ALA A 858 0.62 39.58 -1.13
N LEU A 859 -0.50 38.97 -0.77
CA LEU A 859 -0.72 37.53 -0.83
C LEU A 859 -1.56 37.22 -2.06
N HIS A 860 -0.99 36.46 -3.00
CA HIS A 860 -1.70 35.97 -4.18
C HIS A 860 -2.16 34.54 -3.93
N THR A 861 -3.46 34.30 -4.04
CA THR A 861 -4.10 32.99 -3.84
C THR A 861 -4.80 32.56 -5.12
N SER A 862 -4.41 31.42 -5.66
CA SER A 862 -5.04 30.80 -6.83
C SER A 862 -5.68 29.48 -6.41
N LEU A 863 -6.93 29.22 -6.81
CA LEU A 863 -7.66 27.97 -6.53
C LEU A 863 -8.29 27.43 -7.80
N PRO A 864 -8.42 26.10 -7.94
CA PRO A 864 -9.25 25.51 -8.99
C PRO A 864 -10.72 25.87 -8.74
N VAL A 865 -11.32 26.62 -9.68
CA VAL A 865 -12.73 27.06 -9.60
C VAL A 865 -13.68 26.21 -10.45
N GLU A 866 -13.13 25.25 -11.21
CA GLU A 866 -13.88 24.34 -12.07
C GLU A 866 -13.08 23.05 -12.26
N PHE A 867 -13.75 21.90 -12.23
CA PHE A 867 -13.13 20.61 -12.52
C PHE A 867 -13.78 19.90 -13.70
N ALA A 868 -12.97 19.07 -14.35
CA ALA A 868 -13.48 18.07 -15.27
C ALA A 868 -14.40 17.09 -14.52
N PRO A 869 -15.41 16.54 -15.21
CA PRO A 869 -16.25 15.47 -14.67
C PRO A 869 -15.39 14.35 -14.05
N GLY A 870 -15.71 13.91 -12.84
CA GLY A 870 -15.13 12.71 -12.21
C GLY A 870 -14.14 12.98 -11.09
N ARG A 871 -13.79 14.24 -10.86
CA ARG A 871 -13.00 14.65 -9.67
C ARG A 871 -13.88 14.89 -8.46
N SER A 872 -13.27 14.88 -7.27
CA SER A 872 -13.96 15.31 -6.06
C SER A 872 -14.45 16.76 -6.20
N PRO A 873 -15.68 17.08 -5.76
CA PRO A 873 -16.17 18.45 -5.73
C PRO A 873 -15.51 19.31 -4.66
N LEU A 874 -14.62 18.74 -3.85
CA LEU A 874 -14.04 19.40 -2.69
C LEU A 874 -12.67 19.99 -3.02
N VAL A 875 -12.52 21.28 -2.73
CA VAL A 875 -11.28 22.05 -2.87
C VAL A 875 -10.87 22.55 -1.50
N PHE A 876 -9.57 22.58 -1.29
CA PHE A 876 -8.93 23.16 -0.12
C PHE A 876 -7.87 24.17 -0.57
N LEU A 877 -7.40 25.01 0.35
CA LEU A 877 -6.36 25.99 0.04
C LEU A 877 -5.09 25.33 -0.53
N SER A 878 -4.73 24.14 -0.04
CA SER A 878 -3.56 23.38 -0.50
C SER A 878 -3.68 22.78 -1.90
N ASP A 879 -4.86 22.79 -2.52
CA ASP A 879 -5.01 22.40 -3.93
C ASP A 879 -4.66 23.55 -4.88
N GLY A 880 -4.46 24.74 -4.32
CA GLY A 880 -4.12 25.95 -5.00
C GLY A 880 -2.64 26.31 -4.94
N ARG A 881 -2.34 27.57 -5.27
CA ARG A 881 -1.03 28.19 -5.10
C ARG A 881 -1.17 29.43 -4.24
N VAL A 882 -0.24 29.60 -3.30
CA VAL A 882 -0.14 30.78 -2.46
C VAL A 882 1.25 31.37 -2.64
N SER A 883 1.32 32.63 -3.05
CA SER A 883 2.58 33.37 -3.21
C SER A 883 2.53 34.64 -2.37
N LEU A 884 3.64 34.94 -1.69
CA LEU A 884 3.80 36.14 -0.89
C LEU A 884 4.79 37.08 -1.57
N THR A 885 4.35 38.30 -1.82
CA THR A 885 5.19 39.41 -2.29
C THR A 885 5.28 40.46 -1.19
N VAL A 886 6.49 40.92 -0.90
CA VAL A 886 6.73 42.01 0.06
C VAL A 886 7.52 43.11 -0.62
N THR A 887 6.96 44.32 -0.64
CA THR A 887 7.64 45.53 -1.09
C THR A 887 8.19 46.29 0.12
N HIS A 888 9.50 46.55 0.09
CA HIS A 888 10.26 47.19 1.15
C HIS A 888 10.39 48.70 0.89
N ALA A 889 10.50 49.48 1.96
CA ALA A 889 10.76 50.92 1.86
C ALA A 889 12.17 51.25 1.34
N ARG A 890 13.12 50.33 1.44
CA ARG A 890 14.52 50.49 1.04
C ARG A 890 15.01 49.31 0.19
N PRO A 891 15.92 49.53 -0.77
CA PRO A 891 16.50 48.45 -1.55
C PRO A 891 17.14 47.40 -0.64
N GLN A 892 16.91 46.13 -0.95
CA GLN A 892 17.44 44.95 -0.28
C GLN A 892 18.42 44.23 -1.21
N LEU A 893 19.48 43.66 -0.64
CA LEU A 893 20.37 42.78 -1.39
C LEU A 893 19.59 41.60 -2.00
N LYS A 894 19.87 41.32 -3.28
CA LYS A 894 19.33 40.21 -4.07
C LYS A 894 20.47 39.55 -4.84
N LEU A 895 20.37 38.24 -5.07
CA LEU A 895 21.20 37.55 -6.05
C LEU A 895 20.40 37.32 -7.34
N ASP A 896 20.92 37.76 -8.47
CA ASP A 896 20.38 37.38 -9.78
C ASP A 896 21.45 36.71 -10.64
N TRP A 897 21.08 36.31 -11.86
CA TRP A 897 21.97 35.59 -12.78
C TRP A 897 23.24 36.38 -13.15
N SER A 898 23.25 37.72 -12.99
CA SER A 898 24.40 38.59 -13.24
C SER A 898 25.26 38.81 -11.99
N GLY A 899 24.79 38.37 -10.81
CA GLY A 899 25.46 38.48 -9.53
C GLY A 899 24.67 39.32 -8.51
N PRO A 900 25.34 39.84 -7.47
CA PRO A 900 24.71 40.66 -6.45
C PRO A 900 24.14 41.98 -6.99
N THR A 901 22.89 42.25 -6.68
CA THR A 901 22.16 43.48 -7.04
C THR A 901 21.21 43.88 -5.90
N ASN A 902 20.32 44.85 -6.13
CA ASN A 902 19.30 45.25 -5.16
C ASN A 902 17.87 45.14 -5.72
N THR A 903 16.90 44.88 -4.85
CA THR A 903 15.47 44.86 -5.16
C THR A 903 14.67 45.67 -4.14
N LEU A 904 13.55 46.25 -4.55
CA LEU A 904 12.55 46.78 -3.61
C LEU A 904 11.48 45.74 -3.27
N THR A 905 11.46 44.61 -3.96
CA THR A 905 10.39 43.62 -3.86
C THR A 905 10.97 42.22 -3.80
N ASP A 906 10.57 41.48 -2.77
CA ASP A 906 10.82 40.06 -2.64
C ASP A 906 9.55 39.28 -2.95
N THR A 907 9.66 38.14 -3.61
CA THR A 907 8.52 37.24 -3.88
C THR A 907 8.93 35.81 -3.59
N VAL A 908 8.11 35.12 -2.81
CA VAL A 908 8.30 33.73 -2.42
C VAL A 908 7.01 32.94 -2.62
N THR A 909 7.15 31.65 -2.89
CA THR A 909 6.01 30.71 -2.87
C THR A 909 5.86 30.14 -1.47
N LEU A 910 4.63 29.99 -0.99
CA LEU A 910 4.34 29.26 0.24
C LEU A 910 3.93 27.83 -0.12
N ALA A 911 4.48 26.86 0.59
CA ALA A 911 4.13 25.45 0.46
C ALA A 911 3.74 24.88 1.82
N LEU A 912 3.06 23.73 1.80
CA LEU A 912 2.79 22.99 3.02
C LEU A 912 4.10 22.58 3.70
N MET A 913 4.14 22.66 5.03
CA MET A 913 5.25 22.11 5.79
C MET A 913 5.16 20.59 5.77
N GLU A 914 6.07 19.94 5.06
CA GLU A 914 6.21 18.49 5.05
C GLU A 914 7.13 18.03 6.20
N ALA A 915 6.74 16.96 6.88
CA ALA A 915 7.61 16.33 7.87
C ALA A 915 8.65 15.43 7.17
N VAL A 916 9.87 15.41 7.72
CA VAL A 916 10.86 14.40 7.35
C VAL A 916 10.31 13.01 7.67
N SER A 917 10.41 12.09 6.72
CA SER A 917 9.92 10.73 6.80
C SER A 917 11.05 9.74 6.50
N PRO A 918 10.85 8.43 6.72
CA PRO A 918 11.83 7.42 6.31
C PRO A 918 12.13 7.37 4.80
N ARG A 919 11.27 7.96 3.96
CA ARG A 919 11.50 8.09 2.50
C ARG A 919 12.30 9.34 2.12
N SER A 920 12.50 10.27 3.05
CA SER A 920 13.22 11.52 2.80
C SER A 920 14.70 11.25 2.51
N LEU A 921 15.24 11.90 1.49
CA LEU A 921 16.58 11.64 0.99
C LEU A 921 17.60 12.51 1.71
N ARG A 922 18.41 11.91 2.59
CA ARG A 922 19.45 12.65 3.34
C ARG A 922 20.54 13.13 2.39
N GLN A 923 20.78 14.43 2.40
CA GLN A 923 21.83 15.11 1.64
C GLN A 923 22.96 15.54 2.57
N SER A 924 24.20 15.34 2.14
CA SER A 924 25.38 15.93 2.76
C SER A 924 26.18 16.70 1.71
N ARG A 925 26.68 17.88 2.09
CA ARG A 925 27.50 18.76 1.26
C ARG A 925 28.70 19.25 2.05
N THR A 926 29.83 19.35 1.37
CA THR A 926 31.03 20.02 1.87
C THR A 926 31.42 21.07 0.85
N ILE A 927 31.47 22.35 1.27
CA ILE A 927 31.84 23.50 0.44
C ILE A 927 33.04 24.16 1.11
N ALA A 928 34.15 24.32 0.39
CA ALA A 928 35.38 24.89 0.94
C ALA A 928 35.95 25.97 0.01
N ALA A 929 36.07 27.19 0.52
CA ALA A 929 36.67 28.32 -0.19
C ALA A 929 37.20 29.37 0.79
N GLY A 930 38.32 30.02 0.45
CA GLY A 930 38.86 31.14 1.23
C GLY A 930 39.21 30.81 2.69
N GLY A 931 39.62 29.56 2.99
CA GLY A 931 39.95 29.13 4.36
C GLY A 931 38.72 28.80 5.23
N ILE A 932 37.51 28.91 4.69
CA ILE A 932 36.26 28.49 5.33
C ILE A 932 35.85 27.12 4.77
N THR A 933 35.34 26.25 5.64
CA THR A 933 34.75 24.97 5.25
C THR A 933 33.36 24.85 5.87
N ILE A 934 32.36 24.57 5.04
CA ILE A 934 30.97 24.38 5.43
C ILE A 934 30.62 22.91 5.19
N GLU A 935 30.22 22.22 6.23
CA GLU A 935 29.70 20.85 6.20
C GLU A 935 28.22 20.92 6.57
N THR A 936 27.33 20.68 5.61
CA THR A 936 25.88 20.77 5.84
C THR A 936 25.18 19.46 5.53
N THR A 937 24.22 19.09 6.39
CA THR A 937 23.33 17.96 6.21
C THR A 937 21.88 18.40 6.33
N PHE A 938 21.06 17.97 5.37
CA PHE A 938 19.63 18.27 5.29
C PHE A 938 18.90 17.14 4.54
N TYR A 939 17.59 17.25 4.38
CA TYR A 939 16.76 16.29 3.65
C TYR A 939 16.16 16.91 2.40
N TRP A 940 16.19 16.17 1.30
CA TRP A 940 15.28 16.33 0.17
C TRP A 940 14.02 15.47 0.38
N PRO A 941 12.86 15.84 -0.21
CA PRO A 941 11.73 14.94 -0.25
C PRO A 941 12.04 13.70 -1.11
N PRO A 942 11.22 12.64 -1.05
CA PRO A 942 11.36 11.47 -1.91
C PRO A 942 11.31 11.86 -3.40
N ASN A 943 11.96 11.07 -4.26
CA ASN A 943 11.84 11.25 -5.70
C ASN A 943 10.36 11.15 -6.14
N PRO A 944 9.90 12.00 -7.07
CA PRO A 944 8.55 11.93 -7.60
C PRO A 944 8.31 10.58 -8.30
N SER A 945 7.11 10.03 -8.15
CA SER A 945 6.64 8.87 -8.90
C SER A 945 6.20 9.27 -10.32
N GLY A 946 6.48 8.42 -11.31
CA GLY A 946 6.05 8.62 -12.71
C GLY A 946 7.12 9.25 -13.64
N PRO A 947 6.78 9.49 -14.91
CA PRO A 947 7.72 10.02 -15.89
C PRO A 947 8.03 11.50 -15.58
N VAL A 948 9.26 11.76 -15.15
CA VAL A 948 9.77 13.12 -14.90
C VAL A 948 10.87 13.47 -15.89
N ALA A 949 10.75 14.64 -16.53
CA ALA A 949 11.82 15.23 -17.34
C ALA A 949 12.82 15.96 -16.42
N GLY A 950 13.37 15.21 -15.46
CA GLY A 950 14.22 15.69 -14.36
C GLY A 950 13.45 16.24 -13.16
N TYR A 951 14.13 16.31 -12.01
CA TYR A 951 13.57 16.59 -10.69
C TYR A 951 14.42 17.66 -9.99
N THR A 952 13.80 18.76 -9.57
CA THR A 952 14.45 19.79 -8.73
C THR A 952 13.94 19.67 -7.29
N ALA A 953 14.77 19.10 -6.41
CA ALA A 953 14.41 18.84 -5.04
C ALA A 953 14.50 20.10 -4.16
N PRO A 954 13.44 20.49 -3.43
CA PRO A 954 13.52 21.52 -2.39
C PRO A 954 14.19 20.97 -1.13
N VAL A 955 14.49 21.84 -0.15
CA VAL A 955 14.81 21.37 1.21
C VAL A 955 13.51 21.02 1.93
N GLN A 956 13.50 19.85 2.57
CA GLN A 956 12.40 19.37 3.40
C GLN A 956 12.67 19.60 4.89
N GLY A 957 13.93 19.51 5.33
CA GLY A 957 14.32 19.81 6.70
C GLY A 957 15.83 19.76 6.92
N TRP A 958 16.33 20.52 7.91
CA TRP A 958 17.74 20.58 8.26
C TRP A 958 18.11 19.55 9.34
N VAL A 959 19.35 19.05 9.28
CA VAL A 959 19.94 18.21 10.34
C VAL A 959 20.93 19.04 11.15
N GLU A 960 22.01 19.47 10.49
CA GLU A 960 23.09 20.24 11.09
C GLU A 960 23.96 20.85 10.00
N THR A 961 24.42 22.08 10.23
CA THR A 961 25.53 22.68 9.48
C THR A 961 26.66 23.07 10.42
N ARG A 962 27.88 22.66 10.09
CA ARG A 962 29.11 23.04 10.79
C ARG A 962 29.99 23.89 9.89
N ILE A 963 30.39 25.06 10.40
CA ILE A 963 31.21 26.04 9.68
C ILE A 963 32.55 26.18 10.41
N LEU A 964 33.62 25.85 9.71
CA LEU A 964 35.01 25.91 10.17
C LEU A 964 35.72 27.10 9.54
N GLY A 965 36.64 27.73 10.27
CA GLY A 965 37.46 28.86 9.79
C GLY A 965 36.78 30.23 9.83
N LEU A 966 35.47 30.31 10.05
CA LEU A 966 34.72 31.58 10.12
C LEU A 966 35.04 32.41 11.38
N ALA A 967 35.21 31.72 12.52
CA ALA A 967 35.45 32.31 13.84
C ALA A 967 36.50 31.48 14.62
N SER A 968 36.86 31.92 15.82
CA SER A 968 37.84 31.24 16.70
C SER A 968 37.45 29.81 17.09
N GLN A 969 36.15 29.49 17.05
CA GLN A 969 35.62 28.13 17.22
C GLN A 969 34.63 27.81 16.09
N PRO A 970 34.40 26.51 15.79
CA PRO A 970 33.38 26.09 14.83
C PRO A 970 31.99 26.65 15.17
N VAL A 971 31.31 27.21 14.17
CA VAL A 971 29.90 27.62 14.29
C VAL A 971 29.03 26.44 13.87
N THR A 972 28.06 26.07 14.71
CA THR A 972 27.12 24.98 14.42
C THR A 972 25.72 25.53 14.35
N LEU A 973 24.98 25.21 13.28
CA LEU A 973 23.62 25.67 13.02
C LEU A 973 22.67 24.47 12.95
N ARG A 974 21.55 24.56 13.64
CA ARG A 974 20.46 23.56 13.62
C ARG A 974 19.09 24.21 13.44
N GLY A 975 18.98 25.52 13.62
CA GLY A 975 17.74 26.26 13.44
C GLY A 975 17.28 26.34 11.99
N GLU A 976 15.96 26.33 11.77
CA GLU A 976 15.34 26.50 10.44
C GLU A 976 15.61 27.91 9.89
N TYR A 977 15.55 28.95 10.74
CA TYR A 977 15.70 30.33 10.31
C TYR A 977 17.18 30.71 10.04
N SER A 978 18.14 29.97 10.59
CA SER A 978 19.58 30.23 10.40
C SER A 978 20.17 29.64 9.11
N GLN A 979 19.39 28.87 8.34
CA GLN A 979 19.92 28.11 7.19
C GLN A 979 18.94 28.11 6.02
N THR A 980 19.25 28.72 4.88
CA THR A 980 18.37 28.75 3.70
C THR A 980 18.96 27.96 2.54
N TYR A 981 18.10 27.29 1.78
CA TYR A 981 18.45 26.56 0.57
C TYR A 981 17.72 27.11 -0.66
N HIS A 982 18.42 27.15 -1.79
CA HIS A 982 17.85 27.43 -3.10
C HIS A 982 18.59 26.61 -4.18
N PRO A 983 17.95 25.63 -4.82
CA PRO A 983 18.53 24.87 -5.91
C PRO A 983 18.26 25.54 -7.26
N GLY A 984 19.22 25.40 -8.19
CA GLY A 984 18.98 25.59 -9.61
C GLY A 984 18.18 24.43 -10.21
N HIS A 985 17.80 24.56 -11.48
CA HIS A 985 17.11 23.51 -12.24
C HIS A 985 17.85 22.17 -12.14
N HIS A 986 17.14 21.11 -11.78
CA HIS A 986 17.66 19.76 -11.51
C HIS A 986 18.76 19.69 -10.43
N ASN A 987 18.82 20.68 -9.53
CA ASN A 987 19.86 20.83 -8.52
C ASN A 987 21.29 20.86 -9.12
N PHE A 988 21.46 21.25 -10.39
CA PHE A 988 22.78 21.33 -11.05
C PHE A 988 23.71 22.35 -10.39
N TYR A 989 23.13 23.36 -9.74
CA TYR A 989 23.81 24.19 -8.78
C TYR A 989 22.93 24.37 -7.55
N GLU A 990 23.55 24.70 -6.43
CA GLU A 990 22.89 24.85 -5.13
C GLU A 990 23.43 26.10 -4.44
N GLU A 991 22.53 26.89 -3.89
CA GLU A 991 22.83 28.11 -3.14
C GLU A 991 22.35 27.98 -1.70
N PHE A 992 23.15 28.48 -0.77
CA PHE A 992 22.89 28.40 0.66
C PHE A 992 23.15 29.75 1.33
N ILE A 993 22.28 30.13 2.27
CA ILE A 993 22.59 31.18 3.24
C ILE A 993 22.70 30.56 4.62
N PHE A 994 23.79 30.86 5.32
CA PHE A 994 24.01 30.48 6.71
C PHE A 994 24.15 31.73 7.56
N ASP A 995 23.20 31.95 8.47
CA ASP A 995 23.07 33.13 9.32
C ASP A 995 23.18 32.75 10.80
N PRO A 996 24.39 32.81 11.40
CA PRO A 996 24.61 32.45 12.78
C PRO A 996 23.87 33.33 13.80
N HIS A 997 23.44 34.54 13.42
CA HIS A 997 22.73 35.41 14.37
C HIS A 997 21.29 34.96 14.61
N LEU A 998 20.76 34.09 13.74
CA LEU A 998 19.44 33.47 13.88
C LEU A 998 19.48 32.10 14.56
N GLU A 999 20.67 31.62 14.96
CA GLU A 999 20.82 30.29 15.58
C GLU A 999 20.43 30.32 17.06
N PRO A 1000 19.43 29.51 17.48
CA PRO A 1000 19.04 29.43 18.88
C PRO A 1000 20.20 28.92 19.75
N GLY A 1001 20.55 29.69 20.78
CA GLY A 1001 21.54 29.28 21.78
C GLY A 1001 23.01 29.33 21.33
N LEU A 1002 23.32 29.99 20.21
CA LEU A 1002 24.72 30.20 19.81
C LEU A 1002 25.48 31.00 20.88
N ALA A 1003 26.72 30.61 21.16
CA ALA A 1003 27.52 31.21 22.22
C ALA A 1003 27.67 32.74 22.04
N PRO A 1004 27.37 33.55 23.08
CA PRO A 1004 27.46 35.02 22.98
C PRO A 1004 28.86 35.54 22.57
N ALA A 1005 29.92 34.81 22.93
CA ALA A 1005 31.29 35.13 22.54
C ALA A 1005 31.49 35.02 21.02
N LEU A 1006 30.92 33.99 20.37
CA LEU A 1006 30.97 33.82 18.91
C LEU A 1006 30.18 34.93 18.20
N LEU A 1007 28.98 35.25 18.68
CA LEU A 1007 28.20 36.36 18.11
C LEU A 1007 28.95 37.70 18.22
N THR A 1008 29.65 37.94 19.33
CA THR A 1008 30.47 39.14 19.51
C THR A 1008 31.64 39.18 18.52
N GLU A 1009 32.32 38.06 18.33
CA GLU A 1009 33.40 37.93 17.35
C GLU A 1009 32.91 38.18 15.91
N LEU A 1010 31.77 37.58 15.52
CA LEU A 1010 31.18 37.77 14.20
C LEU A 1010 30.78 39.25 13.96
N ARG A 1011 30.21 39.92 14.97
CA ARG A 1011 29.90 41.37 14.90
C ARG A 1011 31.15 42.21 14.73
N ALA A 1012 32.21 41.94 15.50
CA ALA A 1012 33.47 42.67 15.40
C ALA A 1012 34.13 42.54 14.01
N ARG A 1013 33.88 41.43 13.32
CA ARG A 1013 34.35 41.16 11.95
C ARG A 1013 33.38 41.62 10.86
N ASN A 1014 32.28 42.30 11.22
CA ASN A 1014 31.20 42.68 10.30
C ASN A 1014 30.67 41.47 9.50
N ILE A 1015 30.37 40.37 10.18
CA ILE A 1015 29.83 39.14 9.57
C ILE A 1015 28.39 38.96 10.04
N ARG A 1016 27.46 39.03 9.08
CA ARG A 1016 26.08 38.60 9.25
C ARG A 1016 25.94 37.10 8.98
N GLY A 1017 26.45 36.64 7.85
CA GLY A 1017 26.33 35.25 7.44
C GLY A 1017 27.23 34.90 6.26
N LEU A 1018 26.99 33.75 5.67
CA LEU A 1018 27.67 33.25 4.48
C LEU A 1018 26.67 32.98 3.36
N LEU A 1019 27.01 33.40 2.15
CA LEU A 1019 26.40 32.90 0.91
C LEU A 1019 27.35 31.87 0.32
N ALA A 1020 26.90 30.62 0.19
CA ALA A 1020 27.69 29.55 -0.41
C ALA A 1020 27.00 29.01 -1.65
N THR A 1021 27.77 28.80 -2.72
CA THR A 1021 27.28 28.24 -3.98
C THR A 1021 28.10 27.02 -4.35
N ARG A 1022 27.43 25.96 -4.80
CA ARG A 1022 28.01 24.68 -5.24
C ARG A 1022 27.52 24.35 -6.64
N GLY A 1023 28.39 23.80 -7.49
CA GLY A 1023 28.06 23.46 -8.89
C GLY A 1023 29.27 23.63 -9.81
N ASN A 1024 29.20 24.55 -10.77
CA ASN A 1024 30.33 24.93 -11.64
C ASN A 1024 31.38 25.79 -10.89
N GLY A 1025 31.96 25.22 -9.83
CA GLY A 1025 32.93 25.86 -8.95
C GLY A 1025 32.29 26.30 -7.63
N ASP A 1026 32.86 25.82 -6.53
CA ASP A 1026 32.39 26.16 -5.19
C ASP A 1026 32.84 27.57 -4.80
N THR A 1027 31.93 28.38 -4.28
CA THR A 1027 32.22 29.73 -3.80
C THR A 1027 31.62 29.97 -2.42
N ILE A 1028 32.30 30.79 -1.62
CA ILE A 1028 31.81 31.30 -0.34
C ILE A 1028 32.03 32.81 -0.35
N LEU A 1029 30.98 33.58 -0.05
CA LEU A 1029 31.02 35.01 0.17
C LEU A 1029 30.56 35.32 1.60
N ILE A 1030 31.24 36.25 2.26
CA ILE A 1030 30.81 36.81 3.53
C ILE A 1030 29.74 37.85 3.26
N TRP A 1031 28.57 37.67 3.87
CA TRP A 1031 27.50 38.65 3.96
C TRP A 1031 27.71 39.49 5.23
N GLY A 1032 27.91 40.80 5.07
CA GLY A 1032 28.16 41.74 6.15
C GLY A 1032 26.90 42.25 6.86
N LEU A 1033 27.06 42.81 8.07
CA LEU A 1033 25.98 43.49 8.78
C LEU A 1033 25.60 44.82 8.12
N ASP A 1034 26.44 45.31 7.22
CA ASP A 1034 26.22 46.45 6.32
C ASP A 1034 25.54 46.06 4.99
N ASP A 1035 25.06 44.81 4.88
CA ASP A 1035 24.40 44.24 3.69
C ASP A 1035 25.29 44.18 2.44
N THR A 1036 26.62 44.10 2.62
CA THR A 1036 27.59 43.93 1.52
C THR A 1036 28.09 42.49 1.40
N LEU A 1037 28.40 42.06 0.17
CA LEU A 1037 29.05 40.77 -0.10
C LEU A 1037 30.53 40.96 -0.41
N ARG A 1038 31.39 40.17 0.25
CA ARG A 1038 32.85 40.18 0.02
C ARG A 1038 33.43 38.78 0.08
N LYS A 1039 34.62 38.61 -0.49
CA LYS A 1039 35.37 37.36 -0.37
C LYS A 1039 35.87 37.17 1.07
N PRO A 1040 36.02 35.91 1.54
CA PRO A 1040 36.53 35.58 2.87
C PRO A 1040 37.86 36.23 3.24
#